data_AF-A0A3F2RB88-F1
#
_entry.id   AF-A0A3F2RB88-F1
#
_cell.length_a   1.000
_cell.length_b   1.000
_cell.length_c   1.000
_cell.angle_alpha   90.00
_cell.angle_beta   90.00
_cell.angle_gamma   90.00
#
_symmetry.space_group_name_H-M   'P 1'
#
loop_
_entity.id
_entity.type
_entity.pdbx_description
1 polymer ?
#
loop_
_entity_poly.entity_id
_entity_poly.type
_entity_poly.pdbx_seq_one_letter_code
_entity_poly.pdbx_strand_id
1 'polypeptide(L)'
;MSNRYSTLNTVNLEAMLNGGLERFYKKYSHLSRKINLQLPTPEVRFQDLSFAVQVPATAGSHNTVGSYLGKIFTPWKKPQLVTKQALHPMTGIIKPGSMTLILANPGAGKSTFLKALAGKLKDNAKAKVGGEILYSGLRGEDIDLNKLVGLVDQTDNHIPTLTVRETLHFADMCVNGRPQDQPAKMREIAARRTELILHILGLEGCADTVVGNALLRGVSGGERKRVTVGEVLVGRQSLFLCDEISTGLDSAATFDVIRALRTWCKTLGGSVIVALLQPTPEVVEQFDDILMVTEGHMVYHGPRTEILDYFEKRGFSCPPRVDPADFLIEVTSGRGQHYSNGIVETTALPVSAPDFSNLFLQSPIFQKTCTDFSRGFNEQKPTKGQGAVKLARSKDESEFGLGFLPSTLLLLNRQKLIWLRDPPLLWGKLIEALIVGLVMGMIYYDVDSKYYLRMLFFSIALFQRQAWQQITISFQLRQVFYKQRARNFFRTSSYAIAVSVVQIPVNVAVSFILGTFFYFMSGLTRSFEKYIVFYLILVCFQHAISAYMNMLSALSPSITAGQALASISASFFLLFSGNIILADLIPNYWIWMYWFSPIAWALRSNMLSEFSSDRYTAAESKKNLDNFSITQGTEYIWFGVGILLAYYLLFTTLNGVAMHFIRYENHKSVSAKATADNASNDTVTVEVNPPAENRTSVKGGGLPFTPSNLCIKDLEYHVTLPSGEQRQLLNGITAHFEPGRMVALMGSSGAGKTTLMDVIAGRKTGGRIVGEIIVNGEPKNPANFSRIAAYCEQMDIHSEAASIYEALVFSANLRLPPTFTKEERMNLVSETMELLELSTIAGEMIGSLSVEQKKRVTIGVEVVANPSILFLDEPTSGLDARSALIVMQGVQSIARTGRTVLCTIHQPSISIFELFDGLLLLQRGGYTAYFGDLGVDSVEMLEYFASIPGTMEIRQQYNPATYMLEVIGAGIGRDVKDYSVEYTNSPLCAANRERTLQLCQASDEFVRHSTLNHRPIATGFWNQFSQLAKKQQLTYWRNPQYNFMRMFLFPICAVIFGTTFYQLSALTVKKINSHIGLIYNSMDFIGVINLMTVLEVTCAERAVFYRERM
;
A
#
# COMPACT_ATOMS: atom_id res chain seq x y z
N MET A 1 18.12 34.79 -42.23
CA MET A 1 18.63 33.80 -41.23
C MET A 1 17.47 33.07 -40.52
N SER A 2 16.58 32.36 -41.24
CA SER A 2 15.32 31.80 -40.68
C SER A 2 15.24 30.27 -40.58
N ASN A 3 16.32 29.52 -40.87
CA ASN A 3 16.26 28.04 -41.01
C ASN A 3 17.20 27.22 -40.09
N ARG A 4 17.62 27.73 -38.92
CA ARG A 4 18.52 26.99 -38.00
C ARG A 4 17.86 26.31 -36.78
N TYR A 5 16.54 26.20 -36.73
CA TYR A 5 15.85 25.39 -35.72
C TYR A 5 15.22 24.18 -36.39
N SER A 6 15.83 23.00 -36.25
CA SER A 6 15.24 21.74 -36.71
C SER A 6 13.84 21.59 -36.11
N THR A 7 12.89 21.18 -36.94
CA THR A 7 11.55 20.82 -36.51
C THR A 7 11.63 19.77 -35.41
N LEU A 8 10.78 19.87 -34.38
CA LEU A 8 10.52 18.78 -33.42
C LEU A 8 9.96 17.51 -34.10
N ASN A 9 9.73 17.56 -35.42
CA ASN A 9 9.49 16.41 -36.27
C ASN A 9 10.77 15.59 -36.44
N THR A 10 10.92 14.54 -35.65
CA THR A 10 11.99 13.56 -35.83
C THR A 10 11.46 12.15 -35.65
N VAL A 11 11.98 11.22 -36.45
CA VAL A 11 11.54 9.80 -36.47
C VAL A 11 11.83 9.07 -35.15
N ASN A 12 12.87 9.48 -34.41
CA ASN A 12 13.33 8.82 -33.17
C ASN A 12 13.45 9.79 -31.98
N LEU A 13 13.16 9.30 -30.77
CA LEU A 13 13.25 10.04 -29.50
C LEU A 13 14.68 10.55 -29.24
N GLU A 14 15.70 9.74 -29.55
CA GLU A 14 17.12 10.11 -29.43
C GLU A 14 17.48 11.32 -30.30
N ALA A 15 16.93 11.41 -31.51
CA ALA A 15 17.11 12.56 -32.40
C ALA A 15 16.40 13.81 -31.86
N MET A 16 15.26 13.62 -31.19
CA MET A 16 14.48 14.66 -30.52
C MET A 16 15.22 15.23 -29.30
N LEU A 17 15.86 14.34 -28.53
CA LEU A 17 16.68 14.65 -27.34
C LEU A 17 18.13 15.03 -27.68
N ASN A 18 18.49 15.08 -28.96
CA ASN A 18 19.86 15.33 -29.40
C ASN A 18 20.32 16.74 -28.97
N GLY A 19 21.36 16.81 -28.14
CA GLY A 19 21.81 18.02 -27.45
C GLY A 19 21.25 18.24 -26.04
N GLY A 20 20.63 17.21 -25.44
CA GLY A 20 20.22 17.18 -24.04
C GLY A 20 18.80 17.70 -23.78
N LEU A 21 18.26 17.31 -22.62
CA LEU A 21 16.89 17.60 -22.17
C LEU A 21 16.59 19.11 -22.13
N GLU A 22 17.57 19.92 -21.70
CA GLU A 22 17.42 21.36 -21.59
C GLU A 22 17.24 22.04 -22.96
N ARG A 23 17.94 21.56 -23.99
CA ARG A 23 17.83 22.07 -25.36
C ARG A 23 16.50 21.67 -26.00
N PHE A 24 16.04 20.44 -25.75
CA PHE A 24 14.71 19.99 -26.14
C PHE A 24 13.62 20.87 -25.51
N TYR A 25 13.70 21.15 -24.21
CA TYR A 25 12.72 22.01 -23.54
C TYR A 25 12.76 23.46 -23.99
N LYS A 26 13.92 24.02 -24.30
CA LYS A 26 14.01 25.35 -24.92
C LYS A 26 13.30 25.37 -26.28
N LYS A 27 13.46 24.32 -27.10
CA LYS A 27 12.71 24.15 -28.37
C LYS A 27 11.21 23.99 -28.12
N TYR A 28 10.81 23.17 -27.16
CA TYR A 28 9.40 22.94 -26.79
C TYR A 28 8.74 24.21 -26.27
N SER A 29 9.39 24.95 -25.38
CA SER A 29 8.90 26.22 -24.82
C SER A 29 8.74 27.28 -25.93
N HIS A 30 9.70 27.37 -26.85
CA HIS A 30 9.60 28.24 -28.01
C HIS A 30 8.41 27.84 -28.92
N LEU A 31 8.22 26.54 -29.17
CA LEU A 31 7.09 26.03 -29.97
C LEU A 31 5.74 26.29 -29.26
N SER A 32 5.66 26.03 -27.95
CA SER A 32 4.48 26.27 -27.11
C SER A 32 4.08 27.75 -27.10
N ARG A 33 5.06 28.66 -26.96
CA ARG A 33 4.84 30.12 -27.06
C ARG A 33 4.31 30.52 -28.45
N LYS A 34 4.86 29.94 -29.52
CA LYS A 34 4.43 30.23 -30.91
C LYS A 34 3.01 29.73 -31.21
N ILE A 35 2.49 28.76 -30.44
CA ILE A 35 1.16 28.14 -30.64
C ILE A 35 0.16 28.59 -29.55
N ASN A 36 0.50 29.53 -28.65
CA ASN A 36 -0.35 29.94 -27.52
C ASN A 36 -0.83 28.77 -26.63
N LEU A 37 0.06 27.80 -26.42
CA LEU A 37 -0.19 26.51 -25.76
C LEU A 37 0.47 26.43 -24.38
N GLN A 38 0.74 27.57 -23.73
CA GLN A 38 1.22 27.58 -22.35
C GLN A 38 0.13 27.02 -21.43
N LEU A 39 0.56 26.21 -20.45
CA LEU A 39 -0.33 25.80 -19.37
C LEU A 39 -0.91 27.06 -18.73
N PRO A 40 -2.24 27.20 -18.62
CA PRO A 40 -2.83 28.31 -17.92
C PRO A 40 -2.62 28.05 -16.42
N THR A 41 -1.46 28.46 -15.92
CA THR A 41 -1.07 28.26 -14.52
C THR A 41 -1.71 29.35 -13.67
N PRO A 42 -2.62 28.98 -12.74
CA PRO A 42 -3.30 29.96 -11.92
C PRO A 42 -2.39 30.46 -10.81
N GLU A 43 -2.54 31.73 -10.45
CA GLU A 43 -2.15 32.20 -9.12
C GLU A 43 -3.18 31.70 -8.10
N VAL A 44 -2.74 30.98 -7.06
CA VAL A 44 -3.65 30.42 -6.04
C VAL A 44 -3.59 31.29 -4.80
N ARG A 45 -4.73 31.85 -4.38
CA ARG A 45 -4.87 32.63 -3.14
C ARG A 45 -5.80 31.90 -2.20
N PHE A 46 -5.40 31.71 -0.96
CA PHE A 46 -6.26 31.17 0.08
C PHE A 46 -6.40 32.19 1.19
N GLN A 47 -7.62 32.40 1.69
CA GLN A 47 -7.95 33.37 2.73
C GLN A 47 -8.73 32.68 3.85
N ASP A 48 -8.24 32.83 5.08
CA ASP A 48 -8.83 32.30 6.30
C ASP A 48 -9.19 30.81 6.21
N LEU A 49 -8.40 30.07 5.41
CA LEU A 49 -8.64 28.66 5.13
C LEU A 49 -8.53 27.86 6.43
N SER A 50 -9.61 27.21 6.82
CA SER A 50 -9.71 26.42 8.05
C SER A 50 -10.48 25.14 7.80
N PHE A 51 -10.25 24.11 8.61
CA PHE A 51 -10.95 22.84 8.49
C PHE A 51 -11.16 22.21 9.86
N ALA A 52 -12.42 21.94 10.21
CA ALA A 52 -12.81 21.33 11.47
C ALA A 52 -13.53 20.00 11.22
N VAL A 53 -13.22 18.98 12.03
CA VAL A 53 -13.80 17.63 11.96
C VAL A 53 -14.30 17.20 13.33
N GLN A 54 -15.46 16.55 13.36
CA GLN A 54 -15.99 15.91 14.56
C GLN A 54 -15.45 14.48 14.71
N VAL A 55 -14.72 14.23 15.79
CA VAL A 55 -14.09 12.94 16.13
C VAL A 55 -14.66 12.42 17.46
N PRO A 56 -14.84 11.10 17.66
CA PRO A 56 -15.24 10.56 18.96
C PRO A 56 -14.27 10.98 20.09
N ALA A 57 -14.82 11.37 21.25
CA ALA A 57 -14.07 11.90 22.40
C ALA A 57 -13.13 10.89 23.07
N THR A 58 -13.44 9.60 22.98
CA THR A 58 -12.64 8.50 23.51
C THR A 58 -12.24 7.57 22.38
N ALA A 59 -10.98 7.14 22.35
CA ALA A 59 -10.57 5.98 21.56
C ALA A 59 -11.44 4.81 22.04
N GLY A 60 -12.42 4.41 21.23
CA GLY A 60 -13.44 3.47 21.66
C GLY A 60 -12.80 2.20 22.22
N SER A 61 -13.34 1.71 23.35
CA SER A 61 -13.07 0.35 23.86
C SER A 61 -13.04 -0.64 22.70
N HIS A 62 -12.06 -1.54 22.67
CA HIS A 62 -11.78 -2.48 21.57
C HIS A 62 -13.04 -2.86 20.76
N ASN A 63 -12.96 -2.71 19.43
CA ASN A 63 -14.04 -3.09 18.51
C ASN A 63 -14.28 -4.62 18.60
N THR A 64 -15.10 -5.04 19.56
CA THR A 64 -15.49 -6.43 19.80
C THR A 64 -16.91 -6.66 19.31
N VAL A 65 -17.31 -7.94 19.15
CA VAL A 65 -18.69 -8.31 18.78
C VAL A 65 -19.72 -7.68 19.72
N GLY A 66 -19.44 -7.65 21.03
CA GLY A 66 -20.30 -7.01 22.03
C GLY A 66 -20.48 -5.51 21.83
N SER A 67 -19.41 -4.79 21.43
CA SER A 67 -19.50 -3.35 21.11
C SER A 67 -20.35 -3.06 19.86
N TYR A 68 -20.32 -3.96 18.86
CA TYR A 68 -21.16 -3.86 17.66
C TYR A 68 -22.63 -4.17 17.96
N LEU A 69 -22.90 -5.23 18.74
CA LEU A 69 -24.25 -5.54 19.23
C LEU A 69 -24.80 -4.38 20.06
N GLY A 70 -23.99 -3.82 20.96
CA GLY A 70 -24.34 -2.63 21.73
C GLY A 70 -24.75 -1.45 20.85
N LYS A 71 -24.03 -1.17 19.74
CA LYS A 71 -24.39 -0.10 18.79
C LYS A 71 -25.73 -0.34 18.09
N ILE A 72 -26.10 -1.60 17.80
CA ILE A 72 -27.35 -1.96 17.13
C ILE A 72 -28.53 -1.96 18.09
N PHE A 73 -28.34 -2.44 19.32
CA PHE A 73 -29.39 -2.48 20.35
C PHE A 73 -29.53 -1.16 21.12
N THR A 74 -28.52 -0.28 21.06
CA THR A 74 -28.57 1.09 21.62
C THR A 74 -28.20 2.16 20.60
N PRO A 75 -28.90 2.27 19.45
CA PRO A 75 -28.58 3.24 18.39
C PRO A 75 -28.75 4.70 18.84
N TRP A 76 -29.44 4.90 19.96
CA TRP A 76 -29.70 6.18 20.61
C TRP A 76 -28.50 6.69 21.42
N LYS A 77 -27.55 5.83 21.82
CA LYS A 77 -26.30 6.22 22.49
C LYS A 77 -25.24 6.59 21.46
N LYS A 78 -25.27 7.84 20.98
CA LYS A 78 -24.21 8.35 20.11
C LYS A 78 -22.93 8.59 20.94
N PRO A 79 -21.74 8.19 20.46
CA PRO A 79 -20.50 8.55 21.13
C PRO A 79 -20.39 10.07 21.19
N GLN A 80 -19.91 10.62 22.31
CA GLN A 80 -19.62 12.05 22.40
C GLN A 80 -18.62 12.41 21.31
N LEU A 81 -18.98 13.37 20.46
CA LEU A 81 -18.13 13.87 19.39
C LEU A 81 -17.49 15.18 19.85
N VAL A 82 -16.16 15.26 19.77
CA VAL A 82 -15.38 16.48 19.98
C VAL A 82 -15.03 17.06 18.62
N THR A 83 -15.27 18.36 18.45
CA THR A 83 -14.83 19.09 17.27
C THR A 83 -13.34 19.36 17.40
N LYS A 84 -12.55 18.80 16.51
CA LYS A 84 -11.11 19.07 16.39
C LYS A 84 -10.86 19.94 15.16
N GLN A 85 -10.19 21.08 15.35
CA GLN A 85 -9.68 21.85 14.22
C GLN A 85 -8.43 21.16 13.69
N ALA A 86 -8.46 20.75 12.43
CA ALA A 86 -7.31 20.16 11.75
C ALA A 86 -6.46 21.23 11.05
N LEU A 87 -7.09 22.32 10.62
CA LEU A 87 -6.45 23.51 10.08
C LEU A 87 -7.07 24.74 10.74
N HIS A 88 -6.23 25.61 11.26
CA HIS A 88 -6.59 26.94 11.75
C HIS A 88 -6.59 27.93 10.59
N PRO A 89 -7.30 29.08 10.70
CA PRO A 89 -7.38 30.06 9.63
C PRO A 89 -5.99 30.49 9.14
N MET A 90 -5.73 30.29 7.86
CA MET A 90 -4.47 30.68 7.22
C MET A 90 -4.72 31.42 5.91
N THR A 91 -3.86 32.41 5.62
CA THR A 91 -3.97 33.27 4.44
C THR A 91 -2.64 33.35 3.72
N GLY A 92 -2.63 33.13 2.40
CA GLY A 92 -1.41 33.11 1.61
C GLY A 92 -1.62 33.08 0.10
N ILE A 93 -0.54 33.30 -0.65
CA ILE A 93 -0.51 33.40 -2.11
C ILE A 93 0.57 32.50 -2.70
N ILE A 94 0.19 31.61 -3.60
CA ILE A 94 1.10 30.74 -4.35
C ILE A 94 1.23 31.29 -5.77
N LYS A 95 2.46 31.67 -6.12
CA LYS A 95 2.75 32.32 -7.40
C LYS A 95 2.67 31.32 -8.57
N PRO A 96 2.31 31.78 -9.78
CA PRO A 96 2.32 30.93 -10.96
C PRO A 96 3.76 30.62 -11.40
N GLY A 97 4.04 29.36 -11.72
CA GLY A 97 5.35 28.90 -12.19
C GLY A 97 6.43 28.86 -11.10
N SER A 98 6.05 28.79 -9.83
CA SER A 98 6.96 28.57 -8.70
C SER A 98 6.80 27.18 -8.10
N MET A 99 7.84 26.77 -7.38
CA MET A 99 7.85 25.54 -6.60
C MET A 99 7.84 25.87 -5.09
N THR A 100 6.80 25.44 -4.38
CA THR A 100 6.61 25.70 -2.94
C THR A 100 6.80 24.43 -2.12
N LEU A 101 7.64 24.49 -1.09
CA LEU A 101 7.86 23.41 -0.13
C LEU A 101 6.93 23.58 1.08
N ILE A 102 6.15 22.56 1.41
CA ILE A 102 5.44 22.49 2.69
C ILE A 102 6.31 21.74 3.69
N LEU A 103 6.73 22.46 4.74
CA LEU A 103 7.55 21.94 5.83
C LEU A 103 6.71 21.91 7.11
N ALA A 104 6.52 20.72 7.69
CA ALA A 104 5.67 20.59 8.87
C ALA A 104 5.96 19.28 9.60
N ASN A 105 5.56 19.21 10.88
CA ASN A 105 5.57 17.98 11.67
C ASN A 105 4.50 16.96 11.20
N PRO A 106 4.70 15.65 11.40
CA PRO A 106 3.64 14.65 11.18
C PRO A 106 2.36 15.00 11.94
N GLY A 107 1.22 14.90 11.26
CA GLY A 107 -0.10 15.22 11.84
C GLY A 107 -0.45 16.71 11.91
N ALA A 108 0.43 17.62 11.45
CA ALA A 108 0.18 19.07 11.45
C ALA A 108 -0.86 19.56 10.41
N GLY A 109 -1.44 18.67 9.60
CA GLY A 109 -2.49 19.02 8.63
C GLY A 109 -2.02 19.18 7.17
N LYS A 110 -0.78 18.82 6.81
CA LYS A 110 -0.23 18.89 5.44
C LYS A 110 -1.15 18.31 4.37
N SER A 111 -1.50 17.03 4.51
CA SER A 111 -2.37 16.31 3.58
C SER A 111 -3.77 16.92 3.52
N THR A 112 -4.26 17.45 4.65
CA THR A 112 -5.54 18.16 4.71
C THR A 112 -5.47 19.46 3.91
N PHE A 113 -4.40 20.23 4.03
CA PHE A 113 -4.18 21.46 3.28
C PHE A 113 -4.08 21.20 1.77
N LEU A 114 -3.29 20.19 1.35
CA LEU A 114 -3.21 19.80 -0.06
C LEU A 114 -4.56 19.33 -0.61
N LYS A 115 -5.35 18.58 0.18
CA LYS A 115 -6.70 18.17 -0.21
C LYS A 115 -7.67 19.34 -0.30
N ALA A 116 -7.50 20.38 0.51
CA ALA A 116 -8.27 21.62 0.42
C ALA A 116 -7.98 22.33 -0.90
N LEU A 117 -6.70 22.50 -1.26
CA LEU A 117 -6.26 23.07 -2.54
C LEU A 117 -6.64 22.21 -3.76
N ALA A 118 -6.87 20.91 -3.57
CA ALA A 118 -7.37 20.03 -4.63
C ALA A 118 -8.91 20.07 -4.77
N GLY A 119 -9.63 20.81 -3.93
CA GLY A 119 -11.09 20.77 -3.88
C GLY A 119 -11.66 19.41 -3.43
N LYS A 120 -10.86 18.58 -2.75
CA LYS A 120 -11.26 17.24 -2.28
C LYS A 120 -11.92 17.26 -0.90
N LEU A 121 -11.75 18.32 -0.12
CA LEU A 121 -12.49 18.50 1.14
C LEU A 121 -13.90 19.00 0.82
N LYS A 122 -14.91 18.40 1.45
CA LYS A 122 -16.32 18.78 1.29
C LYS A 122 -16.95 19.02 2.65
N ASP A 123 -17.81 20.02 2.69
CA ASP A 123 -18.71 20.23 3.82
C ASP A 123 -19.69 19.06 3.93
N ASN A 124 -19.68 18.43 5.10
CA ASN A 124 -20.54 17.31 5.44
C ASN A 124 -21.01 17.46 6.89
N ALA A 125 -21.98 16.64 7.33
CA ALA A 125 -22.49 16.70 8.71
C ALA A 125 -21.43 16.56 9.82
N LYS A 126 -20.22 16.04 9.50
CA LYS A 126 -19.11 15.82 10.44
C LYS A 126 -17.87 16.69 10.16
N ALA A 127 -17.85 17.48 9.09
CA ALA A 127 -16.68 18.24 8.66
C ALA A 127 -17.08 19.57 8.02
N LYS A 128 -16.39 20.65 8.38
CA LYS A 128 -16.64 22.00 7.88
C LYS A 128 -15.34 22.63 7.39
N VAL A 129 -15.35 23.13 6.16
CA VAL A 129 -14.31 23.96 5.54
C VAL A 129 -14.70 25.42 5.80
N GLY A 130 -13.76 26.23 6.29
CA GLY A 130 -13.89 27.67 6.43
C GLY A 130 -12.89 28.41 5.54
N GLY A 131 -13.15 29.69 5.28
CA GLY A 131 -12.36 30.51 4.37
C GLY A 131 -12.71 30.33 2.90
N GLU A 132 -11.92 30.93 2.01
CA GLU A 132 -12.07 30.81 0.56
C GLU A 132 -10.74 30.56 -0.16
N ILE A 133 -10.81 29.85 -1.29
CA ILE A 133 -9.66 29.59 -2.18
C ILE A 133 -10.01 30.09 -3.58
N LEU A 134 -9.18 30.98 -4.11
CA LEU A 134 -9.31 31.61 -5.42
C LEU A 134 -8.17 31.19 -6.35
N TYR A 135 -8.52 30.81 -7.58
CA TYR A 135 -7.60 30.43 -8.66
C TYR A 135 -7.64 31.51 -9.74
N SER A 136 -6.71 32.47 -9.68
CA SER A 136 -6.69 33.65 -10.56
C SER A 136 -8.01 34.43 -10.58
N GLY A 137 -8.65 34.56 -9.42
CA GLY A 137 -9.90 35.30 -9.22
C GLY A 137 -11.18 34.48 -9.34
N LEU A 138 -11.08 33.21 -9.74
CA LEU A 138 -12.20 32.30 -9.86
C LEU A 138 -12.27 31.37 -8.65
N ARG A 139 -13.48 30.98 -8.22
CA ARG A 139 -13.64 30.00 -7.15
C ARG A 139 -13.46 28.58 -7.71
N GLY A 140 -13.13 27.64 -6.83
CA GLY A 140 -13.01 26.23 -7.19
C GLY A 140 -14.28 25.63 -7.81
N GLU A 141 -15.45 26.21 -7.53
CA GLU A 141 -16.74 25.78 -8.08
C GLU A 141 -16.97 26.26 -9.53
N ASP A 142 -16.26 27.31 -9.94
CA ASP A 142 -16.36 27.95 -11.27
C ASP A 142 -15.45 27.28 -12.30
N ILE A 143 -14.52 26.42 -11.86
CA ILE A 143 -13.50 25.77 -12.70
C ILE A 143 -13.56 24.25 -12.52
N ASP A 144 -13.17 23.49 -13.54
CA ASP A 144 -12.89 22.06 -13.37
C ASP A 144 -11.53 21.85 -12.66
N LEU A 145 -11.56 21.84 -11.32
CA LEU A 145 -10.36 21.62 -10.51
C LEU A 145 -9.64 20.31 -10.79
N ASN A 146 -10.34 19.26 -11.26
CA ASN A 146 -9.70 17.97 -11.55
C ASN A 146 -8.81 18.04 -12.79
N LYS A 147 -9.13 18.91 -13.75
CA LYS A 147 -8.29 19.20 -14.93
C LYS A 147 -7.17 20.18 -14.62
N LEU A 148 -7.37 21.04 -13.62
CA LEU A 148 -6.40 22.06 -13.23
C LEU A 148 -5.32 21.51 -12.28
N VAL A 149 -5.73 20.67 -11.32
CA VAL A 149 -4.94 20.25 -10.17
C VAL A 149 -4.65 18.74 -10.20
N GLY A 150 -3.37 18.38 -10.21
CA GLY A 150 -2.91 17.00 -10.09
C GLY A 150 -2.47 16.70 -8.67
N LEU A 151 -3.22 15.88 -7.91
CA LEU A 151 -2.82 15.42 -6.56
C LEU A 151 -2.16 14.03 -6.61
N VAL A 152 -0.91 13.97 -6.19
CA VAL A 152 -0.16 12.73 -5.91
C VAL A 152 -0.40 12.36 -4.44
N ASP A 153 -1.14 11.28 -4.20
CA ASP A 153 -1.43 10.77 -2.86
C ASP A 153 -0.20 10.04 -2.25
N GLN A 154 -0.19 9.88 -0.92
CA GLN A 154 0.86 9.18 -0.19
C GLN A 154 0.96 7.69 -0.58
N THR A 155 -0.18 7.02 -0.82
CA THR A 155 -0.24 5.58 -1.12
C THR A 155 -0.15 5.24 -2.60
N ASP A 156 0.75 4.32 -2.96
CA ASP A 156 0.91 3.84 -4.33
C ASP A 156 -0.04 2.67 -4.66
N ASN A 157 -1.24 2.99 -5.14
CA ASN A 157 -2.23 1.99 -5.54
C ASN A 157 -2.22 1.76 -7.06
N HIS A 158 -1.52 0.73 -7.53
CA HIS A 158 -1.43 0.36 -8.95
C HIS A 158 -1.92 -1.07 -9.21
N ILE A 159 -2.21 -1.38 -10.48
CA ILE A 159 -2.54 -2.75 -10.88
C ILE A 159 -1.21 -3.53 -10.99
N PRO A 160 -1.00 -4.59 -10.19
CA PRO A 160 0.32 -5.19 -10.02
C PRO A 160 0.83 -5.91 -11.28
N THR A 161 -0.08 -6.37 -12.15
CA THR A 161 0.25 -7.13 -13.38
C THR A 161 0.52 -6.27 -14.61
N LEU A 162 0.33 -4.95 -14.52
CA LEU A 162 0.65 -4.02 -15.60
C LEU A 162 2.10 -3.55 -15.48
N THR A 163 2.70 -3.26 -16.63
CA THR A 163 4.04 -2.65 -16.70
C THR A 163 3.98 -1.16 -16.40
N VAL A 164 5.14 -0.57 -16.11
CA VAL A 164 5.29 0.87 -15.91
C VAL A 164 4.81 1.66 -17.14
N ARG A 165 5.26 1.27 -18.33
CA ARG A 165 4.87 1.88 -19.62
C ARG A 165 3.37 1.80 -19.85
N GLU A 166 2.76 0.62 -19.66
CA GLU A 166 1.31 0.44 -19.84
C GLU A 166 0.49 1.29 -18.86
N THR A 167 0.95 1.42 -17.61
CA THR A 167 0.27 2.22 -16.59
C THR A 167 0.26 3.70 -16.97
N LEU A 168 1.41 4.24 -17.38
CA LEU A 168 1.52 5.63 -17.82
C LEU A 168 0.79 5.88 -19.15
N HIS A 169 0.88 4.94 -20.10
CA HIS A 169 0.18 5.05 -21.38
C HIS A 169 -1.34 5.03 -21.20
N PHE A 170 -1.85 4.18 -20.31
CA PHE A 170 -3.28 4.16 -19.98
C PHE A 170 -3.75 5.49 -19.38
N ALA A 171 -3.00 6.05 -18.43
CA ALA A 171 -3.29 7.36 -17.86
C ALA A 171 -3.28 8.47 -18.93
N ASP A 172 -2.32 8.41 -19.87
CA ASP A 172 -2.19 9.38 -20.96
C ASP A 172 -3.40 9.39 -21.86
N MET A 173 -3.79 8.21 -22.34
CA MET A 173 -4.95 8.06 -23.21
C MET A 173 -6.24 8.50 -22.51
N CYS A 174 -6.39 8.21 -21.22
CA CYS A 174 -7.54 8.62 -20.42
C CYS A 174 -7.68 10.14 -20.28
N VAL A 175 -6.59 10.84 -20.00
CA VAL A 175 -6.60 12.29 -19.72
C VAL A 175 -6.50 13.12 -20.99
N ASN A 176 -5.65 12.73 -21.93
CA ASN A 176 -5.28 13.55 -23.09
C ASN A 176 -5.91 13.10 -24.42
N GLY A 177 -6.65 11.99 -24.42
CA GLY A 177 -7.26 11.43 -25.63
C GLY A 177 -6.25 10.77 -26.57
N ARG A 178 -6.70 10.39 -27.79
CA ARG A 178 -5.79 9.76 -28.76
C ARG A 178 -4.86 10.80 -29.36
N PRO A 179 -3.60 10.45 -29.68
CA PRO A 179 -2.69 11.37 -30.37
C PRO A 179 -3.26 11.94 -31.67
N GLN A 180 -4.06 11.16 -32.40
CA GLN A 180 -4.69 11.55 -33.67
C GLN A 180 -5.74 12.67 -33.51
N ASP A 181 -6.39 12.72 -32.34
CA ASP A 181 -7.43 13.70 -32.01
C ASP A 181 -6.80 15.08 -31.66
N GLN A 182 -5.48 15.13 -31.47
CA GLN A 182 -4.76 16.37 -31.16
C GLN A 182 -4.44 17.17 -32.43
N PRO A 183 -4.25 18.51 -32.32
CA PRO A 183 -3.86 19.36 -33.45
C PRO A 183 -2.60 18.81 -34.15
N ALA A 184 -2.54 18.90 -35.48
CA ALA A 184 -1.50 18.26 -36.31
C ALA A 184 -0.06 18.51 -35.82
N LYS A 185 0.23 19.72 -35.34
CA LYS A 185 1.55 20.13 -34.80
C LYS A 185 1.93 19.48 -33.46
N MET A 186 0.97 18.91 -32.74
CA MET A 186 1.15 18.28 -31.42
C MET A 186 1.04 16.75 -31.47
N ARG A 187 0.66 16.17 -32.62
CA ARG A 187 0.42 14.72 -32.74
C ARG A 187 1.66 13.89 -32.42
N GLU A 188 2.83 14.30 -32.92
CA GLU A 188 4.07 13.57 -32.67
C GLU A 188 4.50 13.63 -31.20
N ILE A 189 4.36 14.82 -30.58
CA ILE A 189 4.61 15.00 -29.14
C ILE A 189 3.62 14.16 -28.32
N ALA A 190 2.34 14.15 -28.70
CA ALA A 190 1.30 13.35 -28.05
C ALA A 190 1.58 11.85 -28.16
N ALA A 191 2.07 11.39 -29.31
CA ALA A 191 2.44 9.99 -29.53
C ALA A 191 3.64 9.54 -28.69
N ARG A 192 4.50 10.48 -28.25
CA ARG A 192 5.72 10.20 -27.46
C ARG A 192 5.67 10.74 -26.04
N ARG A 193 4.51 11.23 -25.56
CA ARG A 193 4.36 11.83 -24.23
C ARG A 193 4.71 10.85 -23.11
N THR A 194 4.23 9.61 -23.21
CA THR A 194 4.56 8.54 -22.25
C THR A 194 6.07 8.32 -22.15
N GLU A 195 6.76 8.20 -23.29
CA GLU A 195 8.22 7.99 -23.34
C GLU A 195 8.98 9.20 -22.79
N LEU A 196 8.54 10.43 -23.10
CA LEU A 196 9.11 11.64 -22.52
C LEU A 196 9.02 11.63 -20.98
N ILE A 197 7.89 11.20 -20.42
CA ILE A 197 7.71 11.16 -18.96
C ILE A 197 8.52 10.04 -18.32
N LEU A 198 8.63 8.88 -18.98
CA LEU A 198 9.55 7.82 -18.56
C LEU A 198 10.99 8.34 -18.47
N HIS A 199 11.44 9.12 -19.46
CA HIS A 199 12.77 9.72 -19.47
C HIS A 199 12.94 10.79 -18.39
N ILE A 200 11.97 11.72 -18.23
CA ILE A 200 11.99 12.77 -17.19
C ILE A 200 12.12 12.19 -15.79
N LEU A 201 11.46 11.07 -15.54
CA LEU A 201 11.44 10.41 -14.22
C LEU A 201 12.54 9.34 -14.09
N GLY A 202 13.37 9.12 -15.12
CA GLY A 202 14.43 8.10 -15.09
C GLY A 202 13.89 6.67 -14.91
N LEU A 203 12.76 6.35 -15.56
CA LEU A 203 12.06 5.06 -15.50
C LEU A 203 12.33 4.18 -16.73
N GLU A 204 13.29 4.53 -17.59
CA GLU A 204 13.56 3.81 -18.85
C GLU A 204 13.99 2.37 -18.62
N GLY A 205 14.88 2.14 -17.66
CA GLY A 205 15.40 0.80 -17.34
C GLY A 205 14.36 -0.16 -16.78
N CYS A 206 13.22 0.34 -16.29
CA CYS A 206 12.12 -0.47 -15.74
C CYS A 206 10.78 -0.25 -16.48
N ALA A 207 10.79 0.39 -17.65
CA ALA A 207 9.58 0.73 -18.40
C ALA A 207 8.71 -0.51 -18.73
N ASP A 208 9.35 -1.63 -19.07
CA ASP A 208 8.68 -2.89 -19.42
C ASP A 208 8.58 -3.88 -18.24
N THR A 209 8.96 -3.46 -17.04
CA THR A 209 8.85 -4.26 -15.81
C THR A 209 7.47 -4.07 -15.19
N VAL A 210 6.88 -5.14 -14.64
CA VAL A 210 5.59 -5.07 -13.91
C VAL A 210 5.71 -4.27 -12.62
N VAL A 211 4.66 -3.53 -12.25
CA VAL A 211 4.69 -2.69 -11.03
C VAL A 211 4.76 -3.56 -9.75
N GLY A 212 4.07 -4.70 -9.72
CA GLY A 212 4.10 -5.64 -8.60
C GLY A 212 3.34 -5.20 -7.35
N ASN A 213 3.33 -6.06 -6.33
CA ASN A 213 2.78 -5.84 -4.98
C ASN A 213 3.56 -6.68 -3.94
N ALA A 214 3.00 -6.89 -2.74
CA ALA A 214 3.66 -7.66 -1.67
C ALA A 214 3.87 -9.16 -1.99
N LEU A 215 3.06 -9.75 -2.88
CA LEU A 215 3.14 -11.17 -3.26
C LEU A 215 3.75 -11.38 -4.65
N LEU A 216 3.58 -10.42 -5.56
CA LEU A 216 4.14 -10.40 -6.91
C LEU A 216 5.29 -9.40 -6.97
N ARG A 217 6.51 -9.91 -7.08
CA ARG A 217 7.71 -9.08 -7.26
C ARG A 217 7.59 -8.22 -8.53
N GLY A 218 7.89 -6.93 -8.40
CA GLY A 218 7.88 -5.96 -9.50
C GLY A 218 8.99 -4.92 -9.36
N VAL A 219 8.72 -3.68 -9.75
CA VAL A 219 9.64 -2.55 -9.57
C VAL A 219 9.90 -2.25 -8.09
N SER A 220 11.01 -1.58 -7.80
CA SER A 220 11.37 -1.14 -6.45
C SER A 220 10.38 -0.11 -5.89
N GLY A 221 10.40 0.13 -4.57
CA GLY A 221 9.52 1.11 -3.92
C GLY A 221 9.68 2.53 -4.49
N GLY A 222 10.93 2.99 -4.65
CA GLY A 222 11.21 4.31 -5.23
C GLY A 222 10.82 4.43 -6.70
N GLU A 223 11.01 3.38 -7.51
CA GLU A 223 10.47 3.35 -8.88
C GLU A 223 8.95 3.40 -8.87
N ARG A 224 8.27 2.64 -8.01
CA ARG A 224 6.81 2.64 -7.90
C ARG A 224 6.26 4.03 -7.55
N LYS A 225 6.93 4.77 -6.66
CA LYS A 225 6.54 6.14 -6.31
C LYS A 225 6.71 7.10 -7.50
N ARG A 226 7.80 6.96 -8.26
CA ARG A 226 8.01 7.68 -9.53
C ARG A 226 6.93 7.35 -10.56
N VAL A 227 6.47 6.09 -10.64
CA VAL A 227 5.31 5.72 -11.47
C VAL A 227 4.04 6.45 -11.02
N THR A 228 3.81 6.57 -9.71
CA THR A 228 2.67 7.34 -9.17
C THR A 228 2.75 8.82 -9.54
N VAL A 229 3.94 9.44 -9.42
CA VAL A 229 4.18 10.83 -9.86
C VAL A 229 3.94 10.96 -11.37
N GLY A 230 4.47 10.03 -12.17
CA GLY A 230 4.31 10.00 -13.62
C GLY A 230 2.85 9.86 -14.05
N GLU A 231 2.06 8.99 -13.40
CA GLU A 231 0.65 8.79 -13.71
C GLU A 231 -0.16 10.09 -13.58
N VAL A 232 0.23 10.98 -12.65
CA VAL A 232 -0.38 12.30 -12.51
C VAL A 232 0.22 13.30 -13.49
N LEU A 233 1.55 13.33 -13.64
CA LEU A 233 2.28 14.29 -14.47
C LEU A 233 2.00 14.13 -15.97
N VAL A 234 1.53 12.95 -16.37
CA VAL A 234 0.99 12.68 -17.72
C VAL A 234 -0.21 13.57 -18.03
N GLY A 235 -1.00 13.97 -17.04
CA GLY A 235 -2.11 14.88 -17.27
C GLY A 235 -1.65 16.31 -17.57
N ARG A 236 -2.52 17.09 -18.22
CA ARG A 236 -2.27 18.51 -18.56
C ARG A 236 -2.52 19.47 -17.38
N GLN A 237 -2.42 18.99 -16.14
CA GLN A 237 -2.64 19.85 -14.97
C GLN A 237 -1.54 20.92 -14.88
N SER A 238 -1.94 22.14 -14.52
CA SER A 238 -1.01 23.27 -14.36
C SER A 238 -0.60 23.50 -12.90
N LEU A 239 -1.35 22.95 -11.95
CA LEU A 239 -1.01 22.91 -10.53
C LEU A 239 -0.77 21.47 -10.08
N PHE A 240 0.43 21.19 -9.56
CA PHE A 240 0.80 19.85 -9.11
C PHE A 240 0.98 19.84 -7.59
N LEU A 241 0.23 18.97 -6.90
CA LEU A 241 0.23 18.83 -5.45
C LEU A 241 0.81 17.46 -5.09
N CYS A 242 1.89 17.45 -4.34
CA CYS A 242 2.61 16.23 -3.96
C CYS A 242 2.56 16.02 -2.46
N ASP A 243 1.85 14.99 -2.01
CA ASP A 243 1.72 14.65 -0.59
C ASP A 243 2.75 13.59 -0.19
N GLU A 244 3.75 14.00 0.58
CA GLU A 244 4.81 13.15 1.17
C GLU A 244 5.47 12.21 0.15
N ILE A 245 5.86 12.78 -0.99
CA ILE A 245 6.40 11.99 -2.10
C ILE A 245 7.79 11.41 -1.83
N SER A 246 8.49 11.80 -0.76
CA SER A 246 9.77 11.23 -0.34
C SER A 246 9.64 9.94 0.49
N THR A 247 8.43 9.59 0.94
CA THR A 247 8.23 8.41 1.79
C THR A 247 8.57 7.12 1.03
N GLY A 248 9.54 6.36 1.53
CA GLY A 248 10.02 5.12 0.89
C GLY A 248 10.95 5.33 -0.32
N LEU A 249 11.42 6.56 -0.53
CA LEU A 249 12.50 6.90 -1.45
C LEU A 249 13.76 7.26 -0.68
N ASP A 250 14.90 7.04 -1.33
CA ASP A 250 16.16 7.59 -0.88
C ASP A 250 16.31 9.06 -1.22
N SER A 251 17.23 9.75 -0.55
CA SER A 251 17.39 11.20 -0.78
C SER A 251 17.93 11.49 -2.19
N ALA A 252 18.75 10.59 -2.76
CA ALA A 252 19.19 10.70 -4.15
C ALA A 252 18.00 10.63 -5.14
N ALA A 253 17.14 9.60 -5.05
CA ALA A 253 15.96 9.55 -5.91
C ALA A 253 14.94 10.65 -5.59
N THR A 254 14.82 11.07 -4.33
CA THR A 254 14.00 12.22 -3.95
C THR A 254 14.51 13.49 -4.63
N PHE A 255 15.82 13.76 -4.59
CA PHE A 255 16.44 14.88 -5.27
C PHE A 255 16.20 14.82 -6.78
N ASP A 256 16.35 13.66 -7.40
CA ASP A 256 16.09 13.48 -8.83
C ASP A 256 14.62 13.77 -9.19
N VAL A 257 13.67 13.28 -8.39
CA VAL A 257 12.24 13.56 -8.58
C VAL A 257 11.93 15.05 -8.42
N ILE A 258 12.46 15.69 -7.38
CA ILE A 258 12.25 17.12 -7.13
C ILE A 258 12.92 17.96 -8.23
N ARG A 259 14.10 17.59 -8.70
CA ARG A 259 14.80 18.23 -9.80
C ARG A 259 14.03 18.07 -11.12
N ALA A 260 13.43 16.89 -11.36
CA ALA A 260 12.56 16.65 -12.50
C ALA A 260 11.31 17.55 -12.45
N LEU A 261 10.65 17.66 -11.28
CA LEU A 261 9.53 18.56 -11.06
C LEU A 261 9.91 20.04 -11.21
N ARG A 262 11.09 20.44 -10.73
CA ARG A 262 11.63 21.79 -10.92
C ARG A 262 11.88 22.09 -12.40
N THR A 263 12.43 21.13 -13.13
CA THR A 263 12.67 21.24 -14.57
C THR A 263 11.33 21.39 -15.31
N TRP A 264 10.34 20.57 -14.96
CA TRP A 264 8.97 20.68 -15.50
C TRP A 264 8.35 22.05 -15.20
N CYS A 265 8.43 22.52 -13.94
CA CYS A 265 7.94 23.82 -13.50
C CYS A 265 8.57 24.97 -14.31
N LYS A 266 9.90 25.04 -14.39
CA LYS A 266 10.62 26.10 -15.12
C LYS A 266 10.39 26.07 -16.64
N THR A 267 10.17 24.89 -17.23
CA THR A 267 10.09 24.73 -18.69
C THR A 267 8.67 24.90 -19.22
N LEU A 268 7.68 24.34 -18.52
CA LEU A 268 6.27 24.35 -18.91
C LEU A 268 5.46 25.44 -18.20
N GLY A 269 6.00 26.03 -17.13
CA GLY A 269 5.41 27.14 -16.40
C GLY A 269 4.31 26.73 -15.42
N GLY A 270 4.15 25.44 -15.11
CA GLY A 270 3.23 24.96 -14.07
C GLY A 270 3.75 25.25 -12.66
N SER A 271 2.85 25.31 -11.67
CA SER A 271 3.20 25.47 -10.26
C SER A 271 3.21 24.12 -9.56
N VAL A 272 4.16 23.91 -8.65
CA VAL A 272 4.31 22.64 -7.92
C VAL A 272 4.38 22.92 -6.43
N ILE A 273 3.54 22.25 -5.65
CA ILE A 273 3.53 22.33 -4.18
C ILE A 273 3.84 20.94 -3.66
N VAL A 274 4.93 20.80 -2.91
CA VAL A 274 5.39 19.51 -2.40
C VAL A 274 5.45 19.55 -0.89
N ALA A 275 4.71 18.64 -0.24
CA ALA A 275 4.91 18.33 1.15
C ALA A 275 6.03 17.30 1.29
N LEU A 276 7.11 17.69 1.98
CA LEU A 276 8.21 16.78 2.30
C LEU A 276 8.39 16.70 3.80
N LEU A 277 8.68 15.47 4.24
CA LEU A 277 8.99 15.14 5.62
C LEU A 277 10.51 15.08 5.69
N GLN A 278 11.13 16.22 6.00
CA GLN A 278 12.59 16.41 6.14
C GLN A 278 13.40 16.24 4.86
N PRO A 279 13.27 17.21 3.94
CA PRO A 279 14.14 17.29 2.77
C PRO A 279 15.59 17.62 3.15
N THR A 280 16.54 17.01 2.44
CA THR A 280 17.95 17.41 2.52
C THR A 280 18.14 18.84 2.02
N PRO A 281 19.23 19.53 2.42
CA PRO A 281 19.50 20.91 2.00
C PRO A 281 19.43 21.11 0.48
N GLU A 282 19.96 20.17 -0.30
CA GLU A 282 19.94 20.21 -1.77
C GLU A 282 18.53 20.16 -2.36
N VAL A 283 17.65 19.38 -1.72
CA VAL A 283 16.24 19.29 -2.08
C VAL A 283 15.54 20.59 -1.74
N VAL A 284 15.80 21.16 -0.56
CA VAL A 284 15.27 22.48 -0.14
C VAL A 284 15.69 23.57 -1.12
N GLU A 285 16.93 23.56 -1.61
CA GLU A 285 17.44 24.50 -2.62
C GLU A 285 16.72 24.44 -3.98
N GLN A 286 15.96 23.38 -4.25
CA GLN A 286 15.15 23.28 -5.46
C GLN A 286 13.89 24.15 -5.41
N PHE A 287 13.46 24.60 -4.23
CA PHE A 287 12.24 25.36 -4.01
C PHE A 287 12.47 26.88 -4.04
N ASP A 288 11.43 27.60 -4.44
CA ASP A 288 11.42 29.07 -4.48
C ASP A 288 10.86 29.64 -3.17
N ASP A 289 9.75 29.08 -2.68
CA ASP A 289 9.04 29.51 -1.46
C ASP A 289 8.89 28.34 -0.46
N ILE A 290 8.85 28.63 0.84
CA ILE A 290 8.54 27.68 1.92
C ILE A 290 7.23 28.08 2.59
N LEU A 291 6.35 27.10 2.83
CA LEU A 291 5.14 27.22 3.64
C LEU A 291 5.29 26.27 4.85
N MET A 292 5.27 26.83 6.05
CA MET A 292 5.50 26.10 7.29
C MET A 292 4.21 25.97 8.11
N VAL A 293 3.86 24.73 8.48
CA VAL A 293 2.63 24.44 9.25
C VAL A 293 2.96 23.64 10.50
N THR A 294 2.43 24.07 11.65
CA THR A 294 2.56 23.36 12.92
C THR A 294 1.21 23.32 13.61
N GLU A 295 0.73 22.13 13.98
CA GLU A 295 -0.57 21.93 14.64
C GLU A 295 -1.73 22.66 13.93
N GLY A 296 -1.74 22.64 12.59
CA GLY A 296 -2.75 23.31 11.78
C GLY A 296 -2.60 24.84 11.68
N HIS A 297 -1.65 25.45 12.38
CA HIS A 297 -1.33 26.87 12.29
C HIS A 297 -0.22 27.14 11.26
N MET A 298 -0.33 28.25 10.54
CA MET A 298 0.70 28.68 9.59
C MET A 298 1.74 29.53 10.34
N VAL A 299 2.97 29.02 10.40
CA VAL A 299 4.08 29.64 11.13
C VAL A 299 4.92 30.55 10.23
N TYR A 300 5.03 30.20 8.95
CA TYR A 300 5.79 30.99 7.99
C TYR A 300 5.28 30.73 6.57
N HIS A 301 5.26 31.76 5.74
CA HIS A 301 5.03 31.61 4.31
C HIS A 301 5.76 32.72 3.55
N GLY A 302 6.74 32.34 2.72
CA GLY A 302 7.59 33.31 2.02
C GLY A 302 8.79 32.69 1.30
N PRO A 303 9.71 33.54 0.79
CA PRO A 303 10.89 33.10 0.05
C PRO A 303 11.81 32.23 0.91
N ARG A 304 12.32 31.14 0.33
CA ARG A 304 13.25 30.23 1.01
C ARG A 304 14.47 30.94 1.62
N THR A 305 14.99 31.96 0.95
CA THR A 305 16.23 32.65 1.35
C THR A 305 16.08 33.50 2.61
N GLU A 306 14.85 33.89 2.98
CA GLU A 306 14.60 34.80 4.11
C GLU A 306 14.22 34.04 5.40
N ILE A 307 14.05 32.72 5.35
CA ILE A 307 13.51 31.95 6.49
C ILE A 307 14.47 31.86 7.67
N LEU A 308 15.77 31.66 7.44
CA LEU A 308 16.74 31.54 8.53
C LEU A 308 16.92 32.89 9.25
N ASP A 309 17.08 33.97 8.49
CA ASP A 309 17.11 35.34 9.02
C ASP A 309 15.84 35.69 9.82
N TYR A 310 14.68 35.16 9.42
CA TYR A 310 13.42 35.36 10.14
C TYR A 310 13.44 34.71 11.53
N PHE A 311 13.93 33.48 11.65
CA PHE A 311 14.04 32.79 12.94
C PHE A 311 15.18 33.33 13.82
N GLU A 312 16.29 33.75 13.21
CA GLU A 312 17.42 34.35 13.92
C GLU A 312 17.05 35.64 14.66
N LYS A 313 16.31 36.53 13.98
CA LYS A 313 15.73 37.76 14.58
C LYS A 313 14.74 37.49 15.71
N ARG A 314 14.27 36.25 15.86
CA ARG A 314 13.30 35.82 16.87
C ARG A 314 13.92 34.95 17.97
N GLY A 315 15.24 34.89 18.01
CA GLY A 315 15.99 34.27 19.10
C GLY A 315 16.54 32.88 18.81
N PHE A 316 16.37 32.35 17.58
CA PHE A 316 16.80 30.98 17.23
C PHE A 316 17.89 31.00 16.15
N SER A 317 19.09 30.52 16.45
CA SER A 317 20.17 30.39 15.45
C SER A 317 20.37 28.93 15.06
N CYS A 318 20.53 28.67 13.76
CA CYS A 318 20.77 27.33 13.24
C CYS A 318 22.27 26.96 13.41
N PRO A 319 22.61 25.91 14.16
CA PRO A 319 24.00 25.47 14.28
C PRO A 319 24.56 24.92 12.96
N PRO A 320 25.89 24.92 12.77
CA PRO A 320 26.52 24.51 11.51
C PRO A 320 26.43 23.01 11.20
N ARG A 321 26.14 22.14 12.17
CA ARG A 321 25.98 20.69 11.97
C ARG A 321 24.53 20.22 11.98
N VAL A 322 23.57 21.14 11.90
CA VAL A 322 22.14 20.81 11.89
C VAL A 322 21.55 21.19 10.54
N ASP A 323 20.83 20.25 9.92
CA ASP A 323 20.14 20.51 8.66
C ASP A 323 19.08 21.62 8.87
N PRO A 324 19.02 22.66 8.03
CA PRO A 324 18.08 23.78 8.21
C PRO A 324 16.62 23.36 8.31
N ALA A 325 16.21 22.34 7.55
CA ALA A 325 14.86 21.80 7.60
C ALA A 325 14.54 21.16 8.96
N ASP A 326 15.50 20.44 9.55
CA ASP A 326 15.36 19.81 10.85
C ASP A 326 15.33 20.87 11.96
N PHE A 327 16.25 21.84 11.92
CA PHE A 327 16.27 22.99 12.83
C PHE A 327 14.89 23.68 12.90
N LEU A 328 14.31 24.02 11.75
CA LEU A 328 12.99 24.68 11.68
C LEU A 328 11.89 23.81 12.31
N ILE A 329 11.86 22.52 11.97
CA ILE A 329 10.87 21.58 12.51
C ILE A 329 10.99 21.45 14.03
N GLU A 330 12.21 21.38 14.56
CA GLU A 330 12.47 21.27 16.00
C GLU A 330 12.08 22.53 16.76
N VAL A 331 12.48 23.70 16.26
CA VAL A 331 12.14 25.00 16.87
C VAL A 331 10.63 25.14 17.03
N THR A 332 9.87 24.82 15.98
CA THR A 332 8.41 24.93 16.01
C THR A 332 7.71 23.79 16.74
N SER A 333 8.41 22.73 17.09
CA SER A 333 7.86 21.59 17.85
C SER A 333 7.86 21.79 19.37
N GLY A 334 8.24 22.97 19.85
CA GLY A 334 8.36 23.30 21.28
C GLY A 334 9.73 22.96 21.88
N ARG A 335 10.67 22.44 21.09
CA ARG A 335 12.05 22.14 21.49
C ARG A 335 13.04 23.21 20.99
N GLY A 336 12.62 24.43 20.72
CA GLY A 336 13.53 25.47 20.20
C GLY A 336 14.53 26.03 21.22
N GLN A 337 14.36 25.76 22.51
CA GLN A 337 15.11 26.43 23.58
C GLN A 337 16.62 26.18 23.52
N HIS A 338 17.07 24.99 23.09
CA HIS A 338 18.50 24.70 22.95
C HIS A 338 19.17 25.40 21.76
N TYR A 339 18.37 25.97 20.85
CA TYR A 339 18.85 26.82 19.76
C TYR A 339 18.80 28.32 20.07
N SER A 340 18.59 28.69 21.33
CA SER A 340 18.56 30.09 21.76
C SER A 340 19.90 30.77 21.48
N ASN A 341 19.86 31.89 20.76
CA ASN A 341 21.03 32.72 20.47
C ASN A 341 21.28 33.81 21.53
N GLY A 342 20.48 33.85 22.60
CA GLY A 342 20.59 34.82 23.70
C GLY A 342 20.17 36.26 23.35
N ILE A 343 19.69 36.53 22.13
CA ILE A 343 19.16 37.86 21.73
C ILE A 343 17.83 38.16 22.43
N VAL A 344 17.04 37.12 22.68
CA VAL A 344 15.76 37.18 23.39
C VAL A 344 15.91 36.37 24.67
N GLU A 345 15.39 36.88 25.80
CA GLU A 345 15.38 36.13 27.06
C GLU A 345 14.66 34.78 26.86
N THR A 346 15.22 33.71 27.43
CA THR A 346 14.74 32.32 27.22
C THR A 346 13.27 32.12 27.62
N THR A 347 12.76 32.94 28.55
CA THR A 347 11.36 32.96 29.01
C THR A 347 10.40 33.62 28.02
N ALA A 348 10.89 34.45 27.11
CA ALA A 348 10.12 35.18 26.11
C ALA A 348 10.14 34.52 24.72
N LEU A 349 10.82 33.38 24.57
CA LEU A 349 10.85 32.61 23.32
C LEU A 349 9.47 31.98 23.05
N PRO A 350 8.99 31.99 21.78
CA PRO A 350 7.75 31.31 21.43
C PRO A 350 7.92 29.79 21.59
N VAL A 351 6.97 29.16 22.29
CA VAL A 351 6.98 27.71 22.54
C VAL A 351 5.81 27.02 21.82
N SER A 352 4.63 27.65 21.80
CA SER A 352 3.43 27.04 21.23
C SER A 352 3.21 27.42 19.77
N ALA A 353 2.54 26.56 19.00
CA ALA A 353 2.20 26.84 17.61
C ALA A 353 1.36 28.13 17.40
N PRO A 354 0.38 28.46 18.26
CA PRO A 354 -0.31 29.76 18.23
C PRO A 354 0.62 30.96 18.40
N ASP A 355 1.64 30.88 19.27
CA ASP A 355 2.58 31.99 19.49
C ASP A 355 3.36 32.29 18.21
N PHE A 356 3.89 31.25 17.57
CA PHE A 356 4.58 31.35 16.28
C PHE A 356 3.66 31.92 15.18
N SER A 357 2.40 31.49 15.15
CA SER A 357 1.41 32.01 14.20
C SER A 357 1.15 33.51 14.41
N ASN A 358 0.92 33.94 15.66
CA ASN A 358 0.68 35.35 15.98
C ASN A 358 1.90 36.23 15.61
N LEU A 359 3.09 35.72 15.89
CA LEU A 359 4.36 36.33 15.54
C LEU A 359 4.60 36.46 14.02
N PHE A 360 4.04 35.54 13.23
CA PHE A 360 4.05 35.61 11.76
C PHE A 360 3.03 36.62 11.23
N LEU A 361 1.82 36.66 11.79
CA LEU A 361 0.78 37.64 11.42
C LEU A 361 1.25 39.10 11.62
N GLN A 362 2.12 39.35 12.61
CA GLN A 362 2.72 40.67 12.85
C GLN A 362 3.95 40.97 11.98
N SER A 363 4.45 39.99 11.22
CA SER A 363 5.71 40.13 10.46
C SER A 363 5.55 40.99 9.20
N PRO A 364 6.62 41.65 8.72
CA PRO A 364 6.61 42.39 7.46
C PRO A 364 6.33 41.49 6.25
N ILE A 365 6.69 40.21 6.33
CA ILE A 365 6.47 39.20 5.30
C ILE A 365 4.97 38.95 5.11
N PHE A 366 4.23 38.78 6.22
CA PHE A 366 2.78 38.63 6.18
C PHE A 366 2.08 39.92 5.75
N GLN A 367 2.53 41.08 6.25
CA GLN A 367 2.00 42.39 5.81
C GLN A 367 2.12 42.57 4.29
N LYS A 368 3.27 42.21 3.70
CA LYS A 368 3.47 42.22 2.25
C LYS A 368 2.44 41.32 1.54
N THR A 369 2.20 40.13 2.06
CA THR A 369 1.18 39.21 1.54
C THR A 369 -0.22 39.84 1.59
N CYS A 370 -0.58 40.49 2.69
CA CYS A 370 -1.84 41.23 2.82
C CYS A 370 -1.95 42.39 1.82
N THR A 371 -0.85 43.12 1.56
CA THR A 371 -0.84 44.18 0.54
C THR A 371 -0.98 43.64 -0.88
N ASP A 372 -0.39 42.49 -1.18
CA ASP A 372 -0.54 41.84 -2.48
C ASP A 372 -1.94 41.23 -2.65
N PHE A 373 -2.55 40.81 -1.53
CA PHE A 373 -3.94 40.38 -1.48
C PHE A 373 -4.89 41.55 -1.82
N SER A 374 -4.69 42.72 -1.19
CA SER A 374 -5.52 43.91 -1.38
C SER A 374 -5.35 44.60 -2.74
N ARG A 375 -4.18 44.47 -3.38
CA ARG A 375 -3.94 44.93 -4.76
C ARG A 375 -4.78 44.20 -5.82
N GLY A 376 -5.50 43.14 -5.44
CA GLY A 376 -6.26 42.31 -6.38
C GLY A 376 -5.35 41.50 -7.31
N PHE A 377 -5.94 40.86 -8.34
CA PHE A 377 -5.17 40.15 -9.36
C PHE A 377 -4.60 41.19 -10.35
N ASN A 378 -3.27 41.39 -10.37
CA ASN A 378 -2.60 42.43 -11.16
C ASN A 378 -3.09 42.55 -12.63
N GLU A 379 -3.68 43.69 -12.99
CA GLU A 379 -4.12 44.08 -14.35
C GLU A 379 -2.96 44.44 -15.31
N GLN A 380 -1.72 44.50 -14.85
CA GLN A 380 -0.58 44.98 -15.66
C GLN A 380 0.05 43.86 -16.51
N LYS A 381 -0.70 43.33 -17.50
CA LYS A 381 -0.20 42.84 -18.81
C LYS A 381 -1.39 42.44 -19.72
N PRO A 382 -1.54 42.98 -20.94
CA PRO A 382 -2.78 42.87 -21.75
C PRO A 382 -3.10 41.47 -22.31
N THR A 383 -2.25 40.47 -22.09
CA THR A 383 -2.40 39.13 -22.67
C THR A 383 -3.13 38.12 -21.76
N LYS A 384 -3.42 38.46 -20.49
CA LYS A 384 -3.94 37.51 -19.48
C LYS A 384 -5.47 37.32 -19.43
N GLY A 385 -6.27 38.19 -20.05
CA GLY A 385 -7.73 38.00 -20.15
C GLY A 385 -8.12 36.68 -20.83
N GLN A 386 -7.25 36.11 -21.67
CA GLN A 386 -7.48 34.81 -22.30
C GLN A 386 -7.23 33.61 -21.36
N GLY A 387 -6.43 33.75 -20.30
CA GLY A 387 -6.05 32.65 -19.39
C GLY A 387 -7.16 32.29 -18.41
N ALA A 388 -7.73 33.29 -17.72
CA ALA A 388 -8.88 33.12 -16.83
C ALA A 388 -10.14 32.70 -17.61
N VAL A 389 -10.36 33.25 -18.82
CA VAL A 389 -11.45 32.84 -19.72
C VAL A 389 -11.26 31.42 -20.24
N LYS A 390 -10.03 30.97 -20.53
CA LYS A 390 -9.75 29.55 -20.87
C LYS A 390 -9.95 28.63 -19.67
N LEU A 391 -9.59 29.06 -18.45
CA LEU A 391 -9.87 28.30 -17.22
C LEU A 391 -11.37 28.16 -16.99
N ALA A 392 -12.14 29.24 -17.13
CA ALA A 392 -13.60 29.22 -17.00
C ALA A 392 -14.28 28.35 -18.07
N ARG A 393 -13.80 28.41 -19.32
CA ARG A 393 -14.27 27.55 -20.44
C ARG A 393 -13.92 26.07 -20.27
N SER A 394 -13.01 25.70 -19.37
CA SER A 394 -12.67 24.28 -19.15
C SER A 394 -13.84 23.43 -18.64
N LYS A 395 -14.84 24.08 -18.03
CA LYS A 395 -16.11 23.49 -17.56
C LYS A 395 -17.06 23.15 -18.72
N ASP A 396 -16.93 23.85 -19.86
CA ASP A 396 -17.73 23.61 -21.07
C ASP A 396 -17.20 22.42 -21.91
N GLU A 397 -15.95 22.01 -21.68
CA GLU A 397 -15.35 20.83 -22.31
C GLU A 397 -15.67 19.56 -21.53
N SER A 398 -15.84 18.42 -22.23
CA SER A 398 -16.13 17.14 -21.59
C SER A 398 -15.17 16.84 -20.43
N GLU A 399 -15.70 16.36 -19.30
CA GLU A 399 -14.91 15.95 -18.12
C GLU A 399 -13.87 14.85 -18.42
N PHE A 400 -14.04 14.12 -19.54
CA PHE A 400 -13.22 12.98 -19.93
C PHE A 400 -12.45 13.29 -21.23
N GLY A 401 -11.16 12.93 -21.27
CA GLY A 401 -10.31 13.10 -22.46
C GLY A 401 -10.69 12.23 -23.65
N LEU A 402 -11.44 11.14 -23.43
CA LEU A 402 -11.96 10.25 -24.46
C LEU A 402 -13.48 10.22 -24.50
N GLY A 403 -14.04 10.12 -25.71
CA GLY A 403 -15.43 9.77 -25.93
C GLY A 403 -15.79 8.40 -25.35
N PHE A 404 -17.09 8.13 -25.19
CA PHE A 404 -17.59 6.92 -24.52
C PHE A 404 -17.06 5.61 -25.12
N LEU A 405 -17.15 5.45 -26.45
CA LEU A 405 -16.71 4.23 -27.13
C LEU A 405 -15.18 4.02 -27.06
N PRO A 406 -14.32 4.99 -27.43
CA PRO A 406 -12.87 4.87 -27.25
C PRO A 406 -12.44 4.58 -25.81
N SER A 407 -13.06 5.23 -24.81
CA SER A 407 -12.78 5.02 -23.40
C SER A 407 -13.14 3.59 -22.96
N THR A 408 -14.30 3.09 -23.40
CA THR A 408 -14.76 1.73 -23.09
C THR A 408 -13.87 0.67 -23.74
N LEU A 409 -13.45 0.87 -25.00
CA LEU A 409 -12.51 -0.04 -25.69
C LEU A 409 -11.12 -0.05 -25.05
N LEU A 410 -10.62 1.12 -24.61
CA LEU A 410 -9.35 1.21 -23.88
C LEU A 410 -9.40 0.41 -22.57
N LEU A 411 -10.47 0.57 -21.80
CA LEU A 411 -10.71 -0.19 -20.57
C LEU A 411 -10.85 -1.68 -20.83
N LEU A 412 -11.55 -2.07 -21.90
CA LEU A 412 -11.72 -3.46 -22.31
C LEU A 412 -10.36 -4.10 -22.61
N ASN A 413 -9.50 -3.43 -23.37
CA ASN A 413 -8.15 -3.90 -23.69
C ASN A 413 -7.29 -4.05 -22.42
N ARG A 414 -7.35 -3.08 -21.51
CA ARG A 414 -6.65 -3.17 -20.22
C ARG A 414 -7.16 -4.35 -19.39
N GLN A 415 -8.47 -4.51 -19.27
CA GLN A 415 -9.07 -5.58 -18.48
C GLN A 415 -8.77 -6.96 -19.08
N LYS A 416 -8.73 -7.07 -20.41
CA LYS A 416 -8.29 -8.27 -21.13
C LYS A 416 -6.84 -8.62 -20.78
N LEU A 417 -5.93 -7.65 -20.79
CA LEU A 417 -4.53 -7.87 -20.43
C LEU A 417 -4.37 -8.37 -19.00
N ILE A 418 -5.11 -7.79 -18.05
CA ILE A 418 -5.07 -8.20 -16.64
C ILE A 418 -5.47 -9.69 -16.50
N TRP A 419 -6.53 -10.11 -17.17
CA TRP A 419 -6.99 -11.50 -17.15
C TRP A 419 -6.01 -12.47 -17.82
N LEU A 420 -5.42 -12.09 -18.96
CA LEU A 420 -4.45 -12.93 -19.67
C LEU A 420 -3.12 -13.09 -18.91
N ARG A 421 -2.77 -12.11 -18.05
CA ARG A 421 -1.56 -12.13 -17.23
C ARG A 421 -1.75 -12.71 -15.83
N ASP A 422 -2.91 -13.30 -15.55
CA ASP A 422 -3.16 -14.10 -14.34
C ASP A 422 -3.38 -15.58 -14.72
N PRO A 423 -2.30 -16.30 -15.12
CA PRO A 423 -2.42 -17.70 -15.53
C PRO A 423 -2.98 -18.63 -14.45
N PRO A 424 -2.64 -18.49 -13.14
CA PRO A 424 -3.24 -19.30 -12.09
C PRO A 424 -4.77 -19.17 -12.05
N LEU A 425 -5.31 -17.96 -12.23
CA LEU A 425 -6.76 -17.74 -12.25
C LEU A 425 -7.41 -18.36 -13.50
N LEU A 426 -6.81 -18.14 -14.69
CA LEU A 426 -7.38 -18.62 -15.96
C LEU A 426 -7.33 -20.15 -16.08
N TRP A 427 -6.14 -20.74 -15.92
CA TRP A 427 -5.97 -22.19 -15.99
C TRP A 427 -6.66 -22.89 -14.84
N GLY A 428 -6.65 -22.30 -13.64
CA GLY A 428 -7.38 -22.81 -12.49
C GLY A 428 -8.86 -22.99 -12.80
N LYS A 429 -9.51 -22.00 -13.41
CA LYS A 429 -10.94 -22.09 -13.78
C LYS A 429 -11.23 -23.15 -14.84
N LEU A 430 -10.36 -23.31 -15.84
CA LEU A 430 -10.55 -24.31 -16.91
C LEU A 430 -10.32 -25.74 -16.40
N ILE A 431 -9.29 -25.94 -15.57
CA ILE A 431 -8.99 -27.23 -14.94
C ILE A 431 -10.10 -27.59 -13.95
N GLU A 432 -10.55 -26.65 -13.12
CA GLU A 432 -11.69 -26.83 -12.22
C GLU A 432 -12.95 -27.25 -12.99
N ALA A 433 -13.28 -26.55 -14.09
CA ALA A 433 -14.42 -26.87 -14.94
C ALA A 433 -14.34 -28.29 -15.53
N LEU A 434 -13.15 -28.71 -15.96
CA LEU A 434 -12.92 -30.06 -16.49
C LEU A 434 -13.12 -31.13 -15.40
N ILE A 435 -12.48 -30.96 -14.25
CA ILE A 435 -12.58 -31.90 -13.14
C ILE A 435 -14.03 -32.02 -12.65
N VAL A 436 -14.69 -30.88 -12.42
CA VAL A 436 -16.07 -30.84 -11.94
C VAL A 436 -17.02 -31.44 -12.98
N GLY A 437 -16.86 -31.11 -14.26
CA GLY A 437 -17.67 -31.67 -15.35
C GLY A 437 -17.56 -33.19 -15.45
N LEU A 438 -16.33 -33.73 -15.38
CA LEU A 438 -16.07 -35.17 -15.40
C LEU A 438 -16.64 -35.87 -14.16
N VAL A 439 -16.38 -35.35 -12.96
CA VAL A 439 -16.87 -35.93 -11.70
C VAL A 439 -18.41 -35.93 -11.69
N MET A 440 -19.05 -34.83 -12.09
CA MET A 440 -20.51 -34.76 -12.18
C MET A 440 -21.07 -35.72 -13.24
N GLY A 441 -20.41 -35.83 -14.40
CA GLY A 441 -20.77 -36.80 -15.42
C GLY A 441 -20.63 -38.25 -14.95
N MET A 442 -19.64 -38.56 -14.12
CA MET A 442 -19.47 -39.89 -13.51
C MET A 442 -20.52 -40.19 -12.44
N ILE A 443 -20.82 -39.23 -11.57
CA ILE A 443 -21.82 -39.39 -10.49
C ILE A 443 -23.21 -39.65 -11.08
N TYR A 444 -23.55 -38.95 -12.17
CA TYR A 444 -24.85 -39.06 -12.84
C TYR A 444 -24.79 -39.86 -14.14
N TYR A 445 -23.83 -40.77 -14.26
CA TYR A 445 -23.64 -41.56 -15.49
C TYR A 445 -24.92 -42.32 -15.86
N ASP A 446 -25.49 -41.98 -17.03
CA ASP A 446 -26.72 -42.56 -17.59
C ASP A 446 -27.87 -42.76 -16.58
N VAL A 447 -28.21 -41.70 -15.85
CA VAL A 447 -29.20 -41.76 -14.76
C VAL A 447 -30.65 -41.79 -15.29
N ASP A 448 -31.57 -42.42 -14.53
CA ASP A 448 -33.01 -42.45 -14.82
C ASP A 448 -33.62 -41.03 -14.83
N SER A 449 -34.57 -40.77 -15.74
CA SER A 449 -35.27 -39.48 -15.92
C SER A 449 -35.94 -38.96 -14.65
N LYS A 450 -36.23 -39.83 -13.67
CA LYS A 450 -36.72 -39.43 -12.33
C LYS A 450 -35.76 -38.52 -11.57
N TYR A 451 -34.45 -38.58 -11.87
CA TYR A 451 -33.41 -37.81 -11.19
C TYR A 451 -32.98 -36.54 -11.95
N TYR A 452 -33.51 -36.30 -13.16
CA TYR A 452 -33.08 -35.19 -14.02
C TYR A 452 -33.23 -33.82 -13.37
N LEU A 453 -34.30 -33.56 -12.62
CA LEU A 453 -34.48 -32.30 -11.90
C LEU A 453 -33.33 -32.04 -10.92
N ARG A 454 -32.96 -33.04 -10.12
CA ARG A 454 -31.88 -32.94 -9.12
C ARG A 454 -30.52 -32.79 -9.79
N MET A 455 -30.27 -33.61 -10.82
CA MET A 455 -29.05 -33.60 -11.60
C MET A 455 -28.81 -32.23 -12.26
N LEU A 456 -29.81 -31.68 -12.96
CA LEU A 456 -29.73 -30.37 -13.60
C LEU A 456 -29.61 -29.24 -12.56
N PHE A 457 -30.32 -29.33 -11.44
CA PHE A 457 -30.18 -28.39 -10.34
C PHE A 457 -28.73 -28.31 -9.84
N PHE A 458 -28.08 -29.46 -9.57
CA PHE A 458 -26.69 -29.46 -9.11
C PHE A 458 -25.74 -28.88 -10.15
N SER A 459 -25.94 -29.15 -11.45
CA SER A 459 -25.12 -28.55 -12.51
C SER A 459 -25.21 -27.02 -12.51
N ILE A 460 -26.41 -26.46 -12.34
CA ILE A 460 -26.66 -25.01 -12.31
C ILE A 460 -26.10 -24.40 -11.00
N ALA A 461 -26.31 -25.08 -9.86
CA ALA A 461 -25.82 -24.63 -8.55
C ALA A 461 -24.29 -24.51 -8.49
N LEU A 462 -23.56 -25.35 -9.22
CA LEU A 462 -22.09 -25.28 -9.31
C LEU A 462 -21.60 -24.00 -10.00
N PHE A 463 -22.28 -23.55 -11.07
CA PHE A 463 -21.94 -22.27 -11.71
C PHE A 463 -22.17 -21.06 -10.81
N GLN A 464 -23.24 -21.09 -10.00
CA GLN A 464 -23.46 -20.08 -8.96
C GLN A 464 -22.32 -20.06 -7.95
N ARG A 465 -21.81 -21.23 -7.56
CA ARG A 465 -20.70 -21.34 -6.62
C ARG A 465 -19.40 -20.80 -7.21
N GLN A 466 -19.13 -21.07 -8.48
CA GLN A 466 -17.99 -20.54 -9.19
C GLN A 466 -18.04 -19.00 -9.31
N ALA A 467 -19.23 -18.42 -9.52
CA ALA A 467 -19.43 -16.98 -9.59
C ALA A 467 -19.10 -16.23 -8.28
N TRP A 468 -19.05 -16.94 -7.15
CA TRP A 468 -18.74 -16.35 -5.85
C TRP A 468 -17.34 -15.73 -5.77
N GLN A 469 -16.37 -16.29 -6.49
CA GLN A 469 -14.98 -15.81 -6.55
C GLN A 469 -14.89 -14.35 -7.05
N GLN A 470 -15.90 -13.86 -7.76
CA GLN A 470 -15.94 -12.50 -8.29
C GLN A 470 -15.91 -11.42 -7.20
N ILE A 471 -16.41 -11.72 -6.00
CA ILE A 471 -16.40 -10.79 -4.87
C ILE A 471 -14.95 -10.45 -4.52
N THR A 472 -14.13 -11.46 -4.28
CA THR A 472 -12.72 -11.28 -3.89
C THR A 472 -11.93 -10.50 -4.95
N ILE A 473 -12.14 -10.83 -6.24
CA ILE A 473 -11.46 -10.16 -7.37
C ILE A 473 -11.84 -8.68 -7.45
N SER A 474 -13.13 -8.37 -7.31
CA SER A 474 -13.64 -6.99 -7.36
C SER A 474 -13.07 -6.12 -6.23
N PHE A 475 -12.96 -6.67 -5.02
CA PHE A 475 -12.39 -5.96 -3.87
C PHE A 475 -10.90 -5.64 -4.03
N GLN A 476 -10.11 -6.53 -4.65
CA GLN A 476 -8.68 -6.29 -4.90
C GLN A 476 -8.44 -5.07 -5.82
N LEU A 477 -9.34 -4.80 -6.77
CA LEU A 477 -9.23 -3.68 -7.71
C LEU A 477 -9.91 -2.39 -7.24
N ARG A 478 -10.67 -2.43 -6.14
CA ARG A 478 -11.50 -1.31 -5.66
C ARG A 478 -10.71 -0.03 -5.40
N GLN A 479 -9.56 -0.13 -4.73
CA GLN A 479 -8.74 1.04 -4.38
C GLN A 479 -8.19 1.74 -5.63
N VAL A 480 -7.78 0.97 -6.63
CA VAL A 480 -7.35 1.50 -7.93
C VAL A 480 -8.50 2.18 -8.66
N PHE A 481 -9.70 1.57 -8.63
CA PHE A 481 -10.90 2.19 -9.21
C PHE A 481 -11.25 3.53 -8.54
N TYR A 482 -11.24 3.61 -7.20
CA TYR A 482 -11.51 4.87 -6.49
C TYR A 482 -10.49 5.95 -6.84
N LYS A 483 -9.20 5.61 -6.87
CA LYS A 483 -8.13 6.52 -7.28
C LYS A 483 -8.37 7.08 -8.69
N GLN A 484 -8.63 6.21 -9.66
CA GLN A 484 -8.80 6.60 -11.07
C GLN A 484 -10.12 7.35 -11.33
N ARG A 485 -11.21 6.96 -10.66
CA ARG A 485 -12.50 7.67 -10.72
C ARG A 485 -12.39 9.08 -10.15
N ALA A 486 -11.68 9.27 -9.03
CA ALA A 486 -11.48 10.59 -8.44
C ALA A 486 -10.71 11.58 -9.34
N ARG A 487 -10.07 11.09 -10.41
CA ARG A 487 -9.34 11.88 -11.41
C ARG A 487 -10.03 11.92 -12.78
N ASN A 488 -11.28 11.46 -12.88
CA ASN A 488 -12.03 11.38 -14.13
C ASN A 488 -11.27 10.64 -15.28
N PHE A 489 -10.49 9.61 -14.97
CA PHE A 489 -9.80 8.83 -16.02
C PHE A 489 -10.80 8.18 -16.99
N PHE A 490 -11.95 7.74 -16.47
CA PHE A 490 -12.99 7.10 -17.25
C PHE A 490 -14.33 7.19 -16.54
N ARG A 491 -15.39 6.98 -17.33
CA ARG A 491 -16.77 6.88 -16.82
C ARG A 491 -16.96 5.55 -16.10
N THR A 492 -17.70 5.55 -15.00
CA THR A 492 -17.99 4.31 -14.27
C THR A 492 -18.83 3.31 -15.06
N SER A 493 -19.70 3.79 -15.95
CA SER A 493 -20.42 2.92 -16.89
C SER A 493 -19.47 2.19 -17.85
N SER A 494 -18.48 2.90 -18.41
CA SER A 494 -17.44 2.28 -19.26
C SER A 494 -16.65 1.22 -18.51
N TYR A 495 -16.31 1.45 -17.23
CA TYR A 495 -15.64 0.46 -16.39
C TYR A 495 -16.52 -0.77 -16.11
N ALA A 496 -17.77 -0.55 -15.72
CA ALA A 496 -18.72 -1.64 -15.46
C ALA A 496 -18.93 -2.53 -16.70
N ILE A 497 -19.06 -1.92 -17.88
CA ILE A 497 -19.19 -2.64 -19.16
C ILE A 497 -17.91 -3.41 -19.47
N ALA A 498 -16.74 -2.78 -19.37
CA ALA A 498 -15.47 -3.44 -19.67
C ALA A 498 -15.22 -4.65 -18.75
N VAL A 499 -15.49 -4.52 -17.46
CA VAL A 499 -15.38 -5.62 -16.48
C VAL A 499 -16.35 -6.75 -16.80
N SER A 500 -17.57 -6.44 -17.24
CA SER A 500 -18.57 -7.45 -17.58
C SER A 500 -18.23 -8.20 -18.87
N VAL A 501 -17.84 -7.47 -19.92
CA VAL A 501 -17.57 -8.04 -21.26
C VAL A 501 -16.31 -8.91 -21.30
N VAL A 502 -15.23 -8.54 -20.59
CA VAL A 502 -14.00 -9.35 -20.58
C VAL A 502 -14.20 -10.76 -20.03
N GLN A 503 -15.22 -10.97 -19.20
CA GLN A 503 -15.50 -12.28 -18.62
C GLN A 503 -16.19 -13.24 -19.61
N ILE A 504 -16.82 -12.71 -20.67
CA ILE A 504 -17.61 -13.50 -21.63
C ILE A 504 -16.81 -14.65 -22.25
N PRO A 505 -15.62 -14.45 -22.85
CA PRO A 505 -14.89 -15.55 -23.48
C PRO A 505 -14.51 -16.66 -22.50
N VAL A 506 -14.12 -16.30 -21.27
CA VAL A 506 -13.71 -17.27 -20.26
C VAL A 506 -14.92 -18.04 -19.71
N ASN A 507 -16.03 -17.35 -19.42
CA ASN A 507 -17.25 -17.99 -18.94
C ASN A 507 -17.85 -18.92 -20.01
N VAL A 508 -17.84 -18.52 -21.28
CA VAL A 508 -18.25 -19.36 -22.43
C VAL A 508 -17.40 -20.64 -22.50
N ALA A 509 -16.08 -20.54 -22.35
CA ALA A 509 -15.18 -21.69 -22.36
C ALA A 509 -15.39 -22.62 -21.14
N VAL A 510 -15.55 -22.04 -19.95
CA VAL A 510 -15.83 -22.77 -18.70
C VAL A 510 -17.17 -23.51 -18.78
N SER A 511 -18.23 -22.82 -19.21
CA SER A 511 -19.54 -23.41 -19.47
C SER A 511 -19.46 -24.53 -20.50
N PHE A 512 -18.64 -24.36 -21.55
CA PHE A 512 -18.52 -25.34 -22.60
C PHE A 512 -17.84 -26.61 -22.08
N ILE A 513 -16.70 -26.48 -21.41
CA ILE A 513 -15.97 -27.64 -20.86
C ILE A 513 -16.85 -28.40 -19.86
N LEU A 514 -17.33 -27.75 -18.82
CA LEU A 514 -18.12 -28.40 -17.78
C LEU A 514 -19.43 -28.96 -18.35
N GLY A 515 -20.17 -28.14 -19.10
CA GLY A 515 -21.48 -28.48 -19.65
C GLY A 515 -21.41 -29.64 -20.65
N THR A 516 -20.38 -29.70 -21.51
CA THR A 516 -20.22 -30.77 -22.51
C THR A 516 -20.04 -32.14 -21.83
N PHE A 517 -19.06 -32.27 -20.94
CA PHE A 517 -18.78 -33.56 -20.29
C PHE A 517 -19.98 -34.02 -19.46
N PHE A 518 -20.56 -33.13 -18.67
CA PHE A 518 -21.75 -33.43 -17.89
C PHE A 518 -22.94 -33.86 -18.77
N TYR A 519 -23.24 -33.13 -19.85
CA TYR A 519 -24.41 -33.40 -20.70
C TYR A 519 -24.34 -34.76 -21.39
N PHE A 520 -23.20 -35.09 -22.01
CA PHE A 520 -23.07 -36.33 -22.78
C PHE A 520 -22.92 -37.58 -21.89
N MET A 521 -22.37 -37.43 -20.68
CA MET A 521 -22.24 -38.54 -19.72
C MET A 521 -23.54 -38.82 -18.94
N SER A 522 -24.38 -37.80 -18.72
CA SER A 522 -25.58 -37.93 -17.88
C SER A 522 -26.77 -38.68 -18.51
N GLY A 523 -26.69 -39.00 -19.81
CA GLY A 523 -27.76 -39.70 -20.52
C GLY A 523 -28.90 -38.78 -21.00
N LEU A 524 -28.69 -37.47 -21.07
CA LEU A 524 -29.64 -36.50 -21.67
C LEU A 524 -29.79 -36.72 -23.19
N THR A 525 -30.81 -36.08 -23.78
CA THR A 525 -31.12 -36.23 -25.22
C THR A 525 -29.94 -35.81 -26.10
N ARG A 526 -29.50 -36.67 -27.03
CA ARG A 526 -28.27 -36.42 -27.84
C ARG A 526 -28.49 -35.64 -29.14
N SER A 527 -29.51 -34.79 -29.21
CA SER A 527 -29.75 -33.96 -30.40
C SER A 527 -29.00 -32.63 -30.32
N PHE A 528 -28.47 -32.18 -31.47
CA PHE A 528 -27.69 -30.95 -31.55
C PHE A 528 -28.46 -29.73 -31.04
N GLU A 529 -29.74 -29.60 -31.40
CA GLU A 529 -30.60 -28.50 -30.99
C GLU A 529 -30.75 -28.42 -29.46
N LYS A 530 -31.06 -29.54 -28.79
CA LYS A 530 -31.29 -29.57 -27.34
C LYS A 530 -30.02 -29.31 -26.56
N TYR A 531 -28.88 -29.80 -27.06
CA TYR A 531 -27.56 -29.49 -26.49
C TYR A 531 -27.25 -27.99 -26.56
N ILE A 532 -27.49 -27.34 -27.72
CA ILE A 532 -27.25 -25.91 -27.88
C ILE A 532 -28.17 -25.08 -26.95
N VAL A 533 -29.44 -25.47 -26.81
CA VAL A 533 -30.36 -24.81 -25.87
C VAL A 533 -29.87 -24.96 -24.42
N PHE A 534 -29.47 -26.16 -24.01
CA PHE A 534 -28.89 -26.41 -22.69
C PHE A 534 -27.65 -25.55 -22.42
N TYR A 535 -26.73 -25.53 -23.38
CA TYR A 535 -25.51 -24.74 -23.31
C TYR A 535 -25.80 -23.23 -23.22
N LEU A 536 -26.73 -22.73 -24.04
CA LEU A 536 -27.15 -21.33 -24.02
C LEU A 536 -27.74 -20.93 -22.66
N ILE A 537 -28.60 -21.78 -22.08
CA ILE A 537 -29.18 -21.56 -20.75
C ILE A 537 -28.09 -21.48 -19.69
N LEU A 538 -27.10 -22.40 -19.72
CA LEU A 538 -25.97 -22.38 -18.79
C LEU A 538 -25.14 -21.09 -18.89
N VAL A 539 -24.81 -20.67 -20.11
CA VAL A 539 -24.04 -19.44 -20.36
C VAL A 539 -24.81 -18.22 -19.86
N CYS A 540 -26.09 -18.07 -20.21
CA CYS A 540 -26.93 -16.97 -19.75
C CYS A 540 -27.05 -16.94 -18.23
N PHE A 541 -27.24 -18.11 -17.60
CA PHE A 541 -27.28 -18.24 -16.14
C PHE A 541 -25.96 -17.84 -15.48
N GLN A 542 -24.83 -18.35 -15.97
CA GLN A 542 -23.49 -18.05 -15.43
C GLN A 542 -23.21 -16.54 -15.49
N HIS A 543 -23.61 -15.86 -16.57
CA HIS A 543 -23.47 -14.42 -16.69
C HIS A 543 -24.39 -13.64 -15.75
N ALA A 544 -25.66 -14.02 -15.65
CA ALA A 544 -26.61 -13.38 -14.74
C ALA A 544 -26.14 -13.45 -13.28
N ILE A 545 -25.70 -14.64 -12.83
CA ILE A 545 -25.26 -14.81 -11.44
C ILE A 545 -23.89 -14.17 -11.17
N SER A 546 -22.98 -14.14 -12.16
CA SER A 546 -21.71 -13.41 -12.04
C SER A 546 -21.93 -11.91 -11.90
N ALA A 547 -22.86 -11.33 -12.69
CA ALA A 547 -23.23 -9.92 -12.57
C ALA A 547 -23.87 -9.61 -11.20
N TYR A 548 -24.70 -10.51 -10.68
CA TYR A 548 -25.27 -10.40 -9.34
C TYR A 548 -24.20 -10.40 -8.24
N MET A 549 -23.24 -11.33 -8.27
CA MET A 549 -22.15 -11.38 -7.29
C MET A 549 -21.25 -10.14 -7.36
N ASN A 550 -21.00 -9.62 -8.56
CA ASN A 550 -20.25 -8.38 -8.74
C ASN A 550 -21.00 -7.16 -8.16
N MET A 551 -22.33 -7.08 -8.36
CA MET A 551 -23.17 -6.05 -7.74
C MET A 551 -23.10 -6.10 -6.21
N LEU A 552 -23.19 -7.29 -5.60
CA LEU A 552 -23.05 -7.44 -4.15
C LEU A 552 -21.67 -6.99 -3.66
N SER A 553 -20.62 -7.19 -4.44
CA SER A 553 -19.30 -6.66 -4.13
C SER A 553 -19.36 -5.13 -4.04
N ALA A 554 -19.92 -4.43 -5.04
CA ALA A 554 -20.01 -2.96 -5.02
C ALA A 554 -20.85 -2.40 -3.86
N LEU A 555 -21.89 -3.14 -3.43
CA LEU A 555 -22.77 -2.77 -2.31
C LEU A 555 -22.17 -3.05 -0.92
N SER A 556 -21.06 -3.79 -0.82
CA SER A 556 -20.52 -4.24 0.46
C SER A 556 -19.26 -3.46 0.88
N PRO A 557 -19.12 -3.11 2.18
CA PRO A 557 -17.96 -2.36 2.69
C PRO A 557 -16.68 -3.20 2.79
N SER A 558 -16.80 -4.50 3.04
CA SER A 558 -15.69 -5.46 3.17
C SER A 558 -16.02 -6.77 2.46
N ILE A 559 -14.98 -7.56 2.15
CA ILE A 559 -15.13 -8.87 1.48
C ILE A 559 -16.01 -9.78 2.36
N THR A 560 -15.76 -9.83 3.67
CA THR A 560 -16.56 -10.62 4.62
C THR A 560 -18.04 -10.25 4.57
N ALA A 561 -18.37 -8.95 4.50
CA ALA A 561 -19.76 -8.51 4.37
C ALA A 561 -20.38 -8.90 3.01
N GLY A 562 -19.61 -8.79 1.92
CA GLY A 562 -20.03 -9.20 0.59
C GLY A 562 -20.29 -10.71 0.49
N GLN A 563 -19.40 -11.54 1.04
CA GLN A 563 -19.54 -12.99 1.08
C GLN A 563 -20.75 -13.43 1.89
N ALA A 564 -21.03 -12.75 3.00
CA ALA A 564 -22.22 -13.00 3.80
C ALA A 564 -23.53 -12.72 3.05
N LEU A 565 -23.63 -11.56 2.40
CA LEU A 565 -24.78 -11.23 1.57
C LEU A 565 -24.95 -12.20 0.40
N ALA A 566 -23.84 -12.61 -0.22
CA ALA A 566 -23.82 -13.64 -1.26
C ALA A 566 -24.33 -14.98 -0.73
N SER A 567 -24.02 -15.33 0.51
CA SER A 567 -24.49 -16.57 1.12
C SER A 567 -25.96 -16.61 1.47
N ILE A 568 -26.51 -15.48 1.93
CA ILE A 568 -27.96 -15.36 2.16
C ILE A 568 -28.68 -15.51 0.83
N SER A 569 -28.31 -14.68 -0.14
CA SER A 569 -28.94 -14.67 -1.46
C SER A 569 -28.81 -16.01 -2.17
N ALA A 570 -27.65 -16.67 -2.06
CA ALA A 570 -27.46 -17.99 -2.61
C ALA A 570 -28.37 -19.04 -1.98
N SER A 571 -28.53 -19.00 -0.65
CA SER A 571 -29.46 -19.87 0.07
C SER A 571 -30.90 -19.68 -0.41
N PHE A 572 -31.33 -18.42 -0.59
CA PHE A 572 -32.67 -18.11 -1.12
C PHE A 572 -32.86 -18.66 -2.54
N PHE A 573 -31.93 -18.39 -3.46
CA PHE A 573 -32.07 -18.85 -4.84
C PHE A 573 -32.11 -20.36 -4.96
N LEU A 574 -31.31 -21.08 -4.15
CA LEU A 574 -31.28 -22.54 -4.13
C LEU A 574 -32.55 -23.11 -3.50
N LEU A 575 -32.96 -22.60 -2.32
CA LEU A 575 -34.15 -23.08 -1.62
C LEU A 575 -35.41 -22.94 -2.48
N PHE A 576 -35.62 -21.76 -3.07
CA PHE A 576 -36.79 -21.47 -3.92
C PHE A 576 -36.53 -21.73 -5.40
N SER A 577 -35.62 -22.66 -5.75
CA SER A 577 -35.34 -23.03 -7.15
C SER A 577 -36.38 -23.93 -7.79
N GLY A 578 -37.27 -24.55 -6.99
CA GLY A 578 -38.21 -25.58 -7.45
C GLY A 578 -37.70 -27.02 -7.37
N ASN A 579 -36.46 -27.24 -6.90
CA ASN A 579 -35.91 -28.58 -6.65
C ASN A 579 -35.99 -29.02 -5.19
N ILE A 580 -35.55 -28.18 -4.24
CA ILE A 580 -35.52 -28.51 -2.80
C ILE A 580 -36.96 -28.58 -2.25
N ILE A 581 -37.74 -27.55 -2.55
CA ILE A 581 -39.18 -27.52 -2.40
C ILE A 581 -39.78 -27.34 -3.79
N LEU A 582 -40.68 -28.25 -4.17
CA LEU A 582 -41.36 -28.16 -5.47
C LEU A 582 -42.27 -26.93 -5.47
N ALA A 583 -42.49 -26.35 -6.66
CA ALA A 583 -43.16 -25.06 -6.81
C ALA A 583 -44.57 -25.01 -6.20
N ASP A 584 -45.30 -26.13 -6.24
CA ASP A 584 -46.65 -26.30 -5.68
C ASP A 584 -46.67 -26.44 -4.15
N LEU A 585 -45.53 -26.78 -3.54
CA LEU A 585 -45.39 -26.93 -2.09
C LEU A 585 -44.90 -25.65 -1.41
N ILE A 586 -44.45 -24.64 -2.18
CA ILE A 586 -43.99 -23.37 -1.63
C ILE A 586 -45.20 -22.60 -1.06
N PRO A 587 -45.15 -22.11 0.19
CA PRO A 587 -46.22 -21.31 0.75
C PRO A 587 -46.53 -20.07 -0.10
N ASN A 588 -47.82 -19.68 -0.19
CA ASN A 588 -48.27 -18.56 -1.04
C ASN A 588 -47.54 -17.24 -0.76
N TYR A 589 -47.11 -16.99 0.49
CA TYR A 589 -46.37 -15.78 0.85
C TYR A 589 -44.89 -15.81 0.42
N TRP A 590 -44.34 -16.97 0.05
CA TRP A 590 -42.97 -17.14 -0.45
C TRP A 590 -42.87 -17.41 -1.95
N ILE A 591 -43.98 -17.69 -2.65
CA ILE A 591 -43.97 -18.08 -4.08
C ILE A 591 -43.31 -17.05 -5.01
N TRP A 592 -43.34 -15.76 -4.65
CA TRP A 592 -42.68 -14.70 -5.43
C TRP A 592 -41.16 -14.92 -5.53
N MET A 593 -40.53 -15.55 -4.52
CA MET A 593 -39.11 -15.85 -4.53
C MET A 593 -38.74 -16.91 -5.58
N TYR A 594 -39.66 -17.84 -5.86
CA TYR A 594 -39.50 -18.81 -6.95
C TYR A 594 -39.46 -18.13 -8.32
N TRP A 595 -40.31 -17.12 -8.53
CA TRP A 595 -40.32 -16.34 -9.77
C TRP A 595 -39.16 -15.34 -9.88
N PHE A 596 -38.60 -14.92 -8.76
CA PHE A 596 -37.41 -14.06 -8.70
C PHE A 596 -36.10 -14.84 -8.86
N SER A 597 -36.07 -16.15 -8.57
CA SER A 597 -34.85 -16.96 -8.59
C SER A 597 -34.33 -17.20 -10.01
N PRO A 598 -33.09 -16.79 -10.35
CA PRO A 598 -32.47 -17.11 -11.65
C PRO A 598 -32.29 -18.62 -11.85
N ILE A 599 -32.10 -19.37 -10.76
CA ILE A 599 -31.94 -20.84 -10.80
C ILE A 599 -33.24 -21.51 -11.24
N ALA A 600 -34.39 -21.04 -10.74
CA ALA A 600 -35.69 -21.58 -11.11
C ALA A 600 -35.95 -21.43 -12.61
N TRP A 601 -35.59 -20.28 -13.20
CA TRP A 601 -35.71 -20.03 -14.64
C TRP A 601 -34.78 -20.93 -15.47
N ALA A 602 -33.51 -21.06 -15.06
CA ALA A 602 -32.56 -21.94 -15.75
C ALA A 602 -32.99 -23.41 -15.66
N LEU A 603 -33.41 -23.87 -14.48
CA LEU A 603 -33.84 -25.24 -14.24
C LEU A 603 -35.10 -25.57 -15.04
N ARG A 604 -36.13 -24.72 -14.98
CA ARG A 604 -37.37 -24.90 -15.74
C ARG A 604 -37.12 -24.97 -17.25
N SER A 605 -36.28 -24.08 -17.77
CA SER A 605 -35.97 -24.03 -19.21
C SER A 605 -35.25 -25.29 -19.67
N ASN A 606 -34.30 -25.80 -18.89
CA ASN A 606 -33.61 -27.05 -19.19
C ASN A 606 -34.55 -28.27 -19.13
N MET A 607 -35.42 -28.34 -18.12
CA MET A 607 -36.41 -29.42 -17.99
C MET A 607 -37.40 -29.43 -19.16
N LEU A 608 -37.94 -28.27 -19.55
CA LEU A 608 -38.83 -28.15 -20.70
C LEU A 608 -38.11 -28.48 -22.03
N SER A 609 -36.83 -28.14 -22.16
CA SER A 609 -36.03 -28.50 -23.34
C SER A 609 -35.85 -30.02 -23.46
N GLU A 610 -35.47 -30.70 -22.37
CA GLU A 610 -35.26 -32.16 -22.37
C GLU A 610 -36.56 -32.93 -22.67
N PHE A 611 -37.66 -32.60 -21.99
CA PHE A 611 -38.94 -33.29 -22.16
C PHE A 611 -39.73 -32.87 -23.41
N SER A 612 -39.23 -31.91 -24.20
CA SER A 612 -39.75 -31.59 -25.53
C SER A 612 -38.97 -32.27 -26.66
N SER A 613 -38.14 -33.27 -26.34
CA SER A 613 -37.46 -34.12 -27.32
C SER A 613 -38.34 -35.26 -27.81
N ASP A 614 -38.01 -35.78 -28.99
CA ASP A 614 -38.70 -36.93 -29.61
C ASP A 614 -38.48 -38.25 -28.84
N ARG A 615 -37.65 -38.24 -27.77
CA ARG A 615 -37.39 -39.40 -26.91
C ARG A 615 -38.59 -39.77 -26.04
N TYR A 616 -39.47 -38.82 -25.75
CA TYR A 616 -40.61 -39.01 -24.86
C TYR A 616 -41.93 -38.89 -25.61
N THR A 617 -42.89 -39.76 -25.31
CA THR A 617 -44.26 -39.55 -25.78
C THR A 617 -44.89 -38.33 -25.11
N ALA A 618 -45.88 -37.70 -25.75
CA ALA A 618 -46.56 -36.53 -25.18
C ALA A 618 -47.16 -36.82 -23.79
N ALA A 619 -47.64 -38.05 -23.57
CA ALA A 619 -48.18 -38.49 -22.28
C ALA A 619 -47.08 -38.63 -21.21
N GLU A 620 -45.92 -39.18 -21.57
CA GLU A 620 -44.77 -39.32 -20.66
C GLU A 620 -44.15 -37.96 -20.31
N SER A 621 -44.00 -37.08 -21.30
CA SER A 621 -43.50 -35.72 -21.11
C SER A 621 -44.37 -34.95 -20.12
N LYS A 622 -45.70 -34.94 -20.33
CA LYS A 622 -46.65 -34.30 -19.42
C LYS A 622 -46.59 -34.91 -18.00
N LYS A 623 -46.57 -36.24 -17.90
CA LYS A 623 -46.46 -36.95 -16.61
C LYS A 623 -45.19 -36.60 -15.85
N ASN A 624 -44.04 -36.54 -16.54
CA ASN A 624 -42.76 -36.20 -15.92
C ASN A 624 -42.73 -34.73 -15.49
N LEU A 625 -43.20 -33.80 -16.32
CA LEU A 625 -43.27 -32.38 -15.98
C LEU A 625 -44.23 -32.11 -14.79
N ASP A 626 -45.39 -32.76 -14.76
CA ASP A 626 -46.35 -32.69 -13.64
C ASP A 626 -45.77 -33.27 -12.33
N ASN A 627 -44.93 -34.31 -12.42
CA ASN A 627 -44.21 -34.84 -11.26
C ASN A 627 -43.25 -33.81 -10.64
N PHE A 628 -42.64 -32.96 -11.47
CA PHE A 628 -41.76 -31.87 -11.06
C PHE A 628 -42.49 -30.54 -10.81
N SER A 629 -43.83 -30.53 -10.89
CA SER A 629 -44.68 -29.35 -10.68
C SER A 629 -44.39 -28.22 -11.71
N ILE A 630 -44.09 -28.61 -12.95
CA ILE A 630 -43.91 -27.71 -14.10
C ILE A 630 -45.11 -27.90 -15.04
N THR A 631 -45.99 -26.90 -15.13
CA THR A 631 -47.24 -26.98 -15.91
C THR A 631 -47.22 -26.11 -17.19
N GLN A 632 -46.14 -25.36 -17.40
CA GLN A 632 -46.01 -24.41 -18.51
C GLN A 632 -45.62 -25.10 -19.82
N GLY A 633 -45.96 -24.46 -20.96
CA GLY A 633 -45.58 -24.92 -22.30
C GLY A 633 -44.13 -24.60 -22.69
N THR A 634 -43.71 -25.09 -23.86
CA THR A 634 -42.33 -24.95 -24.38
C THR A 634 -41.90 -23.50 -24.68
N GLU A 635 -42.84 -22.58 -24.82
CA GLU A 635 -42.58 -21.13 -24.95
C GLU A 635 -41.75 -20.58 -23.77
N TYR A 636 -41.90 -21.19 -22.59
CA TYR A 636 -41.17 -20.78 -21.38
C TYR A 636 -39.65 -21.05 -21.44
N ILE A 637 -39.18 -21.84 -22.40
CA ILE A 637 -37.74 -22.05 -22.66
C ILE A 637 -37.09 -20.72 -23.06
N TRP A 638 -37.63 -20.09 -24.11
CA TRP A 638 -37.11 -18.83 -24.63
C TRP A 638 -37.42 -17.66 -23.70
N PHE A 639 -38.56 -17.70 -23.00
CA PHE A 639 -38.86 -16.73 -21.96
C PHE A 639 -37.83 -16.78 -20.81
N GLY A 640 -37.43 -17.98 -20.38
CA GLY A 640 -36.38 -18.16 -19.37
C GLY A 640 -35.03 -17.62 -19.83
N VAL A 641 -34.61 -17.89 -21.07
CA VAL A 641 -33.39 -17.29 -21.65
C VAL A 641 -33.47 -15.77 -21.67
N GLY A 642 -34.60 -15.20 -22.10
CA GLY A 642 -34.84 -13.76 -22.10
C GLY A 642 -34.73 -13.14 -20.71
N ILE A 643 -35.30 -13.79 -19.69
CA ILE A 643 -35.22 -13.34 -18.28
C ILE A 643 -33.78 -13.39 -17.76
N LEU A 644 -33.02 -14.46 -18.05
CA LEU A 644 -31.62 -14.56 -17.63
C LEU A 644 -30.76 -13.46 -18.25
N LEU A 645 -30.97 -13.17 -19.55
CA LEU A 645 -30.32 -12.03 -20.22
C LEU A 645 -30.73 -10.68 -19.60
N ALA A 646 -32.01 -10.51 -19.27
CA ALA A 646 -32.50 -9.32 -18.58
C ALA A 646 -31.85 -9.16 -17.19
N TYR A 647 -31.70 -10.24 -16.41
CA TYR A 647 -30.98 -10.22 -15.15
C TYR A 647 -29.52 -9.82 -15.31
N TYR A 648 -28.83 -10.35 -16.32
CA TYR A 648 -27.45 -9.96 -16.59
C TYR A 648 -27.32 -8.45 -16.85
N LEU A 649 -28.19 -7.87 -17.69
CA LEU A 649 -28.20 -6.43 -17.96
C LEU A 649 -28.59 -5.61 -16.72
N LEU A 650 -29.61 -6.06 -15.97
CA LEU A 650 -30.08 -5.40 -14.76
C LEU A 650 -28.99 -5.36 -13.67
N PHE A 651 -28.38 -6.50 -13.35
CA PHE A 651 -27.34 -6.53 -12.31
C PHE A 651 -26.07 -5.81 -12.74
N THR A 652 -25.71 -5.83 -14.04
CA THR A 652 -24.57 -5.04 -14.55
C THR A 652 -24.83 -3.54 -14.43
N THR A 653 -26.04 -3.08 -14.74
CA THR A 653 -26.42 -1.67 -14.60
C THR A 653 -26.47 -1.24 -13.13
N LEU A 654 -27.10 -2.04 -12.26
CA LEU A 654 -27.11 -1.81 -10.81
C LEU A 654 -25.70 -1.80 -10.21
N ASN A 655 -24.80 -2.66 -10.67
CA ASN A 655 -23.39 -2.63 -10.27
C ASN A 655 -22.71 -1.31 -10.66
N GLY A 656 -22.95 -0.83 -11.90
CA GLY A 656 -22.44 0.47 -12.35
C GLY A 656 -22.99 1.65 -11.54
N VAL A 657 -24.27 1.61 -11.18
CA VAL A 657 -24.94 2.59 -10.33
C VAL A 657 -24.36 2.54 -8.90
N ALA A 658 -24.24 1.35 -8.31
CA ALA A 658 -23.67 1.15 -6.99
C ALA A 658 -22.23 1.69 -6.92
N MET A 659 -21.37 1.35 -7.88
CA MET A 659 -20.01 1.89 -7.95
C MET A 659 -19.96 3.41 -8.16
N HIS A 660 -21.01 4.01 -8.72
CA HIS A 660 -21.08 5.46 -8.91
C HIS A 660 -21.46 6.19 -7.62
N PHE A 661 -22.48 5.70 -6.91
CA PHE A 661 -23.05 6.41 -5.75
C PHE A 661 -22.51 5.95 -4.39
N ILE A 662 -22.02 4.72 -4.29
CA ILE A 662 -21.57 4.12 -3.03
C ILE A 662 -20.04 4.09 -3.00
N ARG A 663 -19.45 4.74 -1.99
CA ARG A 663 -18.01 4.81 -1.79
C ARG A 663 -17.66 4.45 -0.36
N TYR A 664 -16.82 3.42 -0.21
CA TYR A 664 -16.29 2.99 1.08
C TYR A 664 -14.82 3.41 1.19
N GLU A 665 -14.58 4.63 1.66
CA GLU A 665 -13.24 5.10 2.02
C GLU A 665 -13.10 5.19 3.53
N ASN A 666 -12.28 4.29 4.08
CA ASN A 666 -11.76 4.44 5.42
C ASN A 666 -10.79 5.63 5.40
N HIS A 667 -11.29 6.82 5.73
CA HIS A 667 -10.40 7.90 6.13
C HIS A 667 -9.76 7.39 7.41
N LYS A 668 -8.48 6.98 7.35
CA LYS A 668 -7.69 6.76 8.57
C LYS A 668 -7.84 8.05 9.36
N SER A 669 -8.69 8.01 10.39
CA SER A 669 -8.92 9.15 11.27
C SER A 669 -7.55 9.54 11.78
N VAL A 670 -7.19 10.81 11.63
CA VAL A 670 -5.99 11.38 12.23
C VAL A 670 -6.02 10.97 13.70
N SER A 671 -5.23 9.96 14.06
CA SER A 671 -5.18 9.47 15.42
C SER A 671 -4.77 10.68 16.26
N ALA A 672 -5.60 11.01 17.25
CA ALA A 672 -5.27 12.09 18.15
C ALA A 672 -3.97 11.68 18.85
N LYS A 673 -2.88 12.40 18.58
CA LYS A 673 -1.86 12.58 19.60
C LYS A 673 -2.63 13.08 20.82
N ALA A 674 -2.78 12.24 21.84
CA ALA A 674 -3.03 12.73 23.17
C ALA A 674 -1.77 13.50 23.52
N THR A 675 -1.81 14.81 23.34
CA THR A 675 -0.94 15.72 24.08
C THR A 675 -1.29 15.48 25.55
N ALA A 676 -0.55 14.58 26.18
CA ALA A 676 -0.44 14.59 27.63
C ALA A 676 0.28 15.89 27.96
N ASP A 677 -0.48 16.83 28.52
CA ASP A 677 0.06 17.98 29.24
C ASP A 677 0.93 17.45 30.38
N ASN A 678 2.22 17.28 30.12
CA ASN A 678 3.26 17.22 31.13
C ASN A 678 4.49 17.94 30.56
N ALA A 679 4.38 19.27 30.54
CA ALA A 679 5.54 20.15 30.43
C ALA A 679 6.35 20.06 31.74
N SER A 680 7.13 18.99 31.91
CA SER A 680 8.31 18.92 32.78
C SER A 680 8.90 17.50 32.75
N ASN A 681 10.19 17.41 32.41
CA ASN A 681 11.10 16.26 32.60
C ASN A 681 11.28 15.21 31.49
N ASP A 682 11.25 15.58 30.21
CA ASP A 682 11.59 14.66 29.09
C ASP A 682 13.08 14.69 28.67
N THR A 683 13.98 15.11 29.55
CA THR A 683 15.43 14.90 29.40
C THR A 683 15.91 13.93 30.47
N VAL A 684 15.48 12.66 30.38
CA VAL A 684 16.24 11.56 30.98
C VAL A 684 17.24 11.12 29.93
N THR A 685 18.33 11.86 29.79
CA THR A 685 19.56 11.29 29.23
C THR A 685 19.99 10.20 30.19
N VAL A 686 19.78 8.94 29.84
CA VAL A 686 20.52 7.85 30.48
C VAL A 686 21.98 8.08 30.10
N GLU A 687 22.73 8.75 30.98
CA GLU A 687 24.18 8.81 30.87
C GLU A 687 24.71 7.38 30.99
N VAL A 688 24.89 6.73 29.85
CA VAL A 688 25.69 5.51 29.76
C VAL A 688 27.13 5.99 29.83
N ASN A 689 27.67 6.03 31.05
CA ASN A 689 29.10 6.25 31.27
C ASN A 689 29.89 5.24 30.42
N PRO A 690 30.98 5.67 29.74
CA PRO A 690 31.90 4.74 29.10
C PRO A 690 32.44 3.75 30.14
N PRO A 691 32.80 2.51 29.74
CA PRO A 691 33.27 1.51 30.68
C PRO A 691 34.57 1.97 31.31
N ALA A 692 34.49 2.57 32.50
CA ALA A 692 35.65 2.81 33.34
C ALA A 692 36.20 1.45 33.78
N GLU A 693 37.52 1.30 33.64
CA GLU A 693 38.31 0.20 34.18
C GLU A 693 38.17 0.15 35.71
N ASN A 694 37.12 -0.48 36.22
CA ASN A 694 37.08 -1.12 37.53
C ASN A 694 35.78 -1.92 37.67
N ARG A 695 35.89 -3.24 37.45
CA ARG A 695 34.81 -4.20 37.68
C ARG A 695 34.49 -4.30 39.18
N THR A 696 33.52 -3.52 39.64
CA THR A 696 32.66 -3.93 40.76
C THR A 696 31.26 -4.15 40.22
N SER A 697 30.75 -5.36 40.42
CA SER A 697 29.51 -5.90 39.85
C SER A 697 28.29 -5.03 40.16
N VAL A 698 27.89 -4.19 39.22
CA VAL A 698 26.56 -3.59 39.22
C VAL A 698 25.57 -4.69 38.84
N LYS A 699 24.60 -4.96 39.73
CA LYS A 699 23.42 -5.78 39.43
C LYS A 699 22.58 -5.07 38.36
N GLY A 700 22.93 -5.25 37.08
CA GLY A 700 22.11 -4.84 35.94
C GLY A 700 20.95 -5.81 35.76
N GLY A 701 19.72 -5.30 35.80
CA GLY A 701 18.47 -6.07 35.80
C GLY A 701 18.06 -6.68 34.46
N GLY A 702 19.02 -7.05 33.60
CA GLY A 702 18.76 -7.74 32.33
C GLY A 702 19.16 -9.21 32.41
N LEU A 703 18.38 -10.10 31.78
CA LEU A 703 18.69 -11.54 31.74
C LEU A 703 20.03 -11.79 31.02
N PRO A 704 20.81 -12.80 31.47
CA PRO A 704 22.10 -13.11 30.84
C PRO A 704 21.87 -13.55 29.39
N PHE A 705 22.48 -12.82 28.45
CA PHE A 705 22.65 -13.25 27.07
C PHE A 705 24.14 -13.47 26.79
N THR A 706 24.48 -14.22 25.75
CA THR A 706 25.87 -14.49 25.37
C THR A 706 26.30 -13.51 24.27
N PRO A 707 27.21 -12.56 24.53
CA PRO A 707 27.76 -11.68 23.49
C PRO A 707 28.34 -12.48 22.33
N SER A 708 28.11 -12.03 21.11
CA SER A 708 28.51 -12.77 19.90
C SER A 708 29.16 -11.89 18.87
N ASN A 709 30.43 -12.13 18.56
CA ASN A 709 31.08 -11.54 17.41
C ASN A 709 30.59 -12.24 16.13
N LEU A 710 30.53 -11.50 15.03
CA LEU A 710 30.17 -12.02 13.71
C LEU A 710 31.24 -11.61 12.72
N CYS A 711 31.90 -12.58 12.10
CA CYS A 711 32.94 -12.35 11.10
C CYS A 711 32.55 -12.96 9.76
N ILE A 712 32.92 -12.26 8.70
CA ILE A 712 32.68 -12.65 7.31
C ILE A 712 34.04 -12.61 6.61
N LYS A 713 34.39 -13.70 5.94
CA LYS A 713 35.67 -13.85 5.26
C LYS A 713 35.44 -14.23 3.80
N ASP A 714 35.87 -13.35 2.91
CA ASP A 714 35.86 -13.51 1.46
C ASP A 714 34.49 -13.99 0.91
N LEU A 715 33.40 -13.37 1.37
CA LEU A 715 32.05 -13.80 1.04
C LEU A 715 31.66 -13.37 -0.38
N GLU A 716 31.24 -14.35 -1.18
CA GLU A 716 30.68 -14.17 -2.52
C GLU A 716 29.31 -14.84 -2.62
N TYR A 717 28.46 -14.29 -3.49
CA TYR A 717 27.12 -14.83 -3.72
C TYR A 717 26.75 -14.79 -5.21
N HIS A 718 26.40 -15.96 -5.75
CA HIS A 718 26.01 -16.15 -7.15
C HIS A 718 24.57 -16.63 -7.25
N VAL A 719 23.81 -16.04 -8.18
CA VAL A 719 22.42 -16.40 -8.47
C VAL A 719 22.27 -16.84 -9.91
N THR A 720 21.57 -17.95 -10.14
CA THR A 720 21.20 -18.40 -11.48
C THR A 720 19.92 -17.69 -11.93
N LEU A 721 20.00 -16.93 -13.02
CA LEU A 721 18.85 -16.28 -13.64
C LEU A 721 17.95 -17.32 -14.34
N PRO A 722 16.65 -17.03 -14.59
CA PRO A 722 15.78 -17.90 -15.37
C PRO A 722 16.30 -18.19 -16.80
N SER A 723 17.19 -17.34 -17.32
CA SER A 723 17.90 -17.53 -18.59
C SER A 723 19.02 -18.59 -18.52
N GLY A 724 19.36 -19.08 -17.34
CA GLY A 724 20.48 -20.01 -17.09
C GLY A 724 21.83 -19.33 -16.80
N GLU A 725 21.93 -18.00 -16.97
CA GLU A 725 23.16 -17.24 -16.70
C GLU A 725 23.41 -17.08 -15.19
N GLN A 726 24.65 -17.28 -14.75
CA GLN A 726 25.09 -17.05 -13.37
C GLN A 726 25.46 -15.58 -13.19
N ARG A 727 24.74 -14.87 -12.34
CA ARG A 727 25.03 -13.48 -11.98
C ARG A 727 25.62 -13.42 -10.57
N GLN A 728 26.82 -12.87 -10.46
CA GLN A 728 27.44 -12.58 -9.17
C GLN A 728 26.88 -11.28 -8.59
N LEU A 729 26.51 -11.31 -7.31
CA LEU A 729 25.90 -10.17 -6.61
C LEU A 729 26.77 -9.62 -5.48
N LEU A 730 27.68 -10.42 -4.92
CA LEU A 730 28.63 -10.04 -3.87
C LEU A 730 30.01 -10.58 -4.24
N ASN A 731 31.07 -9.78 -4.02
CA ASN A 731 32.45 -10.09 -4.41
C ASN A 731 33.41 -9.92 -3.23
N GLY A 732 33.92 -11.04 -2.70
CA GLY A 732 35.04 -11.07 -1.76
C GLY A 732 34.88 -10.24 -0.49
N ILE A 733 33.67 -10.10 0.05
CA ILE A 733 33.41 -9.20 1.18
C ILE A 733 34.02 -9.79 2.45
N THR A 734 34.90 -9.03 3.11
CA THR A 734 35.49 -9.36 4.41
C THR A 734 35.16 -8.26 5.41
N ALA A 735 34.52 -8.60 6.53
CA ALA A 735 34.09 -7.67 7.56
C ALA A 735 33.90 -8.38 8.91
N HIS A 736 33.92 -7.63 10.02
CA HIS A 736 33.62 -8.13 11.36
C HIS A 736 32.65 -7.20 12.10
N PHE A 737 31.91 -7.75 13.06
CA PHE A 737 30.95 -7.02 13.89
C PHE A 737 31.13 -7.48 15.34
N GLU A 738 31.47 -6.54 16.22
CA GLU A 738 31.78 -6.80 17.62
C GLU A 738 30.56 -6.53 18.53
N PRO A 739 30.44 -7.23 19.67
CA PRO A 739 29.37 -6.99 20.64
C PRO A 739 29.42 -5.59 21.25
N GLY A 740 28.25 -4.99 21.50
CA GLY A 740 28.15 -3.64 22.06
C GLY A 740 28.21 -2.52 21.02
N ARG A 741 28.43 -2.88 19.74
CA ARG A 741 28.55 -1.94 18.62
C ARG A 741 27.36 -2.01 17.68
N MET A 742 26.97 -0.85 17.15
CA MET A 742 25.98 -0.69 16.09
C MET A 742 26.69 -0.30 14.79
N VAL A 743 26.64 -1.17 13.79
CA VAL A 743 27.29 -0.96 12.48
C VAL A 743 26.24 -0.69 11.40
N ALA A 744 26.46 0.38 10.64
CA ALA A 744 25.64 0.73 9.48
C ALA A 744 26.11 -0.03 8.24
N LEU A 745 25.18 -0.63 7.50
CA LEU A 745 25.39 -1.18 6.16
C LEU A 745 24.76 -0.25 5.13
N MET A 746 25.60 0.49 4.39
CA MET A 746 25.18 1.51 3.43
C MET A 746 25.77 1.26 2.05
N GLY A 747 25.30 2.00 1.05
CA GLY A 747 25.71 1.85 -0.35
C GLY A 747 24.62 2.24 -1.32
N SER A 748 24.95 2.35 -2.61
CA SER A 748 23.97 2.73 -3.64
C SER A 748 22.83 1.70 -3.77
N SER A 749 21.71 2.10 -4.38
CA SER A 749 20.67 1.13 -4.75
C SER A 749 21.25 0.07 -5.69
N GLY A 750 20.92 -1.20 -5.44
CA GLY A 750 21.50 -2.34 -6.19
C GLY A 750 22.95 -2.71 -5.85
N ALA A 751 23.58 -2.11 -4.84
CA ALA A 751 24.93 -2.48 -4.38
C ALA A 751 25.03 -3.83 -3.66
N GLY A 752 23.90 -4.47 -3.34
CA GLY A 752 23.87 -5.78 -2.67
C GLY A 752 23.63 -5.74 -1.17
N LYS A 753 23.30 -4.60 -0.55
CA LYS A 753 23.05 -4.44 0.90
C LYS A 753 22.12 -5.51 1.50
N THR A 754 20.86 -5.55 1.05
CA THR A 754 19.87 -6.55 1.49
C THR A 754 20.29 -7.97 1.12
N THR A 755 21.03 -8.14 0.02
CA THR A 755 21.54 -9.47 -0.39
C THR A 755 22.59 -9.97 0.59
N LEU A 756 23.55 -9.11 0.97
CA LEU A 756 24.56 -9.40 1.98
C LEU A 756 23.90 -9.72 3.32
N MET A 757 22.97 -8.87 3.77
CA MET A 757 22.27 -9.07 5.04
C MET A 757 21.46 -10.39 5.05
N ASP A 758 20.72 -10.70 3.98
CA ASP A 758 19.98 -11.96 3.85
C ASP A 758 20.89 -13.20 3.84
N VAL A 759 22.07 -13.12 3.22
CA VAL A 759 23.04 -14.22 3.17
C VAL A 759 23.64 -14.47 4.56
N ILE A 760 24.03 -13.40 5.26
CA ILE A 760 24.55 -13.47 6.63
C ILE A 760 23.47 -14.03 7.57
N ALA A 761 22.25 -13.51 7.48
CA ALA A 761 21.10 -13.95 8.27
C ALA A 761 20.65 -15.39 7.95
N GLY A 762 21.10 -15.98 6.84
CA GLY A 762 20.74 -17.34 6.44
C GLY A 762 19.37 -17.48 5.79
N ARG A 763 18.82 -16.39 5.24
CA ARG A 763 17.47 -16.34 4.63
C ARG A 763 17.47 -16.68 3.14
N LYS A 764 18.62 -16.65 2.46
CA LYS A 764 18.72 -17.12 1.07
C LYS A 764 18.82 -18.64 1.02
N THR A 765 17.80 -19.27 0.44
CA THR A 765 17.73 -20.72 0.21
C THR A 765 18.19 -21.15 -1.19
N GLY A 766 18.41 -20.19 -2.10
CA GLY A 766 18.91 -20.42 -3.46
C GLY A 766 20.19 -19.65 -3.75
N GLY A 767 20.92 -20.06 -4.78
CA GLY A 767 22.22 -19.50 -5.16
C GLY A 767 23.40 -20.22 -4.52
N ARG A 768 24.62 -19.90 -4.97
CA ARG A 768 25.87 -20.45 -4.43
C ARG A 768 26.53 -19.39 -3.56
N ILE A 769 26.80 -19.75 -2.30
CA ILE A 769 27.56 -18.93 -1.35
C ILE A 769 29.00 -19.48 -1.33
N VAL A 770 29.99 -18.60 -1.49
CA VAL A 770 31.43 -18.91 -1.36
C VAL A 770 31.99 -18.02 -0.25
N GLY A 771 32.98 -18.51 0.50
CA GLY A 771 33.51 -17.83 1.69
C GLY A 771 32.98 -18.41 3.00
N GLU A 772 33.38 -17.80 4.12
CA GLU A 772 33.09 -18.28 5.47
C GLU A 772 32.32 -17.23 6.29
N ILE A 773 31.27 -17.65 6.98
CA ILE A 773 30.57 -16.84 7.99
C ILE A 773 30.84 -17.50 9.34
N ILE A 774 31.47 -16.76 10.26
CA ILE A 774 32.01 -17.27 11.52
C ILE A 774 31.37 -16.49 12.68
N VAL A 775 30.96 -17.18 13.73
CA VAL A 775 30.35 -16.62 14.95
C VAL A 775 31.13 -17.15 16.15
N ASN A 776 31.71 -16.26 16.96
CA ASN A 776 32.55 -16.61 18.12
C ASN A 776 33.66 -17.66 17.79
N GLY A 777 34.31 -17.50 16.64
CA GLY A 777 35.37 -18.39 16.17
C GLY A 777 34.91 -19.75 15.63
N GLU A 778 33.60 -19.99 15.49
CA GLU A 778 33.03 -21.21 14.91
C GLU A 778 32.26 -20.92 13.61
N PRO A 779 32.28 -21.82 12.60
CA PRO A 779 31.49 -21.63 11.39
C PRO A 779 30.00 -21.59 11.72
N LYS A 780 29.25 -20.71 11.03
CA LYS A 780 27.81 -20.54 11.21
C LYS A 780 27.09 -21.87 11.04
N ASN A 781 26.47 -22.37 12.11
CA ASN A 781 25.54 -23.49 12.04
C ASN A 781 24.12 -23.00 11.72
N PRO A 782 23.57 -23.28 10.53
CA PRO A 782 22.24 -22.77 10.13
C PRO A 782 21.11 -23.23 11.05
N ALA A 783 21.23 -24.40 11.69
CA ALA A 783 20.18 -24.96 12.53
C ALA A 783 19.99 -24.22 13.86
N ASN A 784 21.06 -23.61 14.38
CA ASN A 784 21.07 -22.94 15.68
C ASN A 784 21.16 -21.41 15.57
N PHE A 785 21.53 -20.90 14.40
CA PHE A 785 21.73 -19.46 14.18
C PHE A 785 20.46 -18.64 14.45
N SER A 786 19.27 -19.16 14.13
CA SER A 786 17.98 -18.50 14.42
C SER A 786 17.67 -18.33 15.91
N ARG A 787 18.40 -19.00 16.80
CA ARG A 787 18.26 -18.86 18.27
C ARG A 787 19.08 -17.70 18.82
N ILE A 788 20.16 -17.34 18.13
CA ILE A 788 21.11 -16.31 18.57
C ILE A 788 20.98 -15.02 17.77
N ALA A 789 20.38 -15.08 16.58
CA ALA A 789 20.13 -13.93 15.72
C ALA A 789 18.64 -13.61 15.64
N ALA A 790 18.31 -12.32 15.59
CA ALA A 790 16.99 -11.84 15.25
C ALA A 790 17.05 -10.94 14.00
N TYR A 791 15.97 -10.91 13.23
CA TYR A 791 15.91 -10.20 11.96
C TYR A 791 14.61 -9.39 11.90
N CYS A 792 14.73 -8.06 11.82
CA CYS A 792 13.60 -7.18 11.57
C CYS A 792 13.49 -6.90 10.07
N GLU A 793 12.40 -7.36 9.45
CA GLU A 793 12.11 -7.08 8.04
C GLU A 793 11.72 -5.62 7.82
N GLN A 794 11.91 -5.15 6.57
CA GLN A 794 11.53 -3.79 6.15
C GLN A 794 10.02 -3.51 6.31
N MET A 795 9.16 -4.52 6.17
CA MET A 795 7.71 -4.39 6.30
C MET A 795 7.22 -4.86 7.67
N ASP A 796 6.49 -4.02 8.39
CA ASP A 796 5.96 -4.34 9.73
C ASP A 796 4.70 -5.22 9.63
N ILE A 797 4.89 -6.54 9.55
CA ILE A 797 3.82 -7.52 9.45
C ILE A 797 3.45 -8.05 10.85
N HIS A 798 2.26 -7.71 11.30
CA HIS A 798 1.69 -8.15 12.59
C HIS A 798 0.20 -8.43 12.45
N SER A 799 -0.35 -9.24 13.37
CA SER A 799 -1.79 -9.39 13.51
C SER A 799 -2.41 -8.07 13.99
N GLU A 800 -3.22 -7.43 13.16
CA GLU A 800 -3.85 -6.14 13.47
C GLU A 800 -4.78 -6.20 14.69
N ALA A 801 -5.25 -7.41 15.03
CA ALA A 801 -6.15 -7.68 16.15
C ALA A 801 -5.43 -7.98 17.50
N ALA A 802 -4.09 -7.98 17.52
CA ALA A 802 -3.32 -8.14 18.75
C ALA A 802 -2.98 -6.77 19.36
N SER A 803 -2.85 -6.70 20.68
CA SER A 803 -2.23 -5.54 21.34
C SER A 803 -0.70 -5.64 21.32
N ILE A 804 -0.02 -4.53 21.57
CA ILE A 804 1.46 -4.49 21.68
C ILE A 804 1.94 -5.48 22.74
N TYR A 805 1.39 -5.38 23.95
CA TYR A 805 1.75 -6.26 25.06
C TYR A 805 1.55 -7.74 24.73
N GLU A 806 0.43 -8.08 24.09
CA GLU A 806 0.14 -9.46 23.70
C GLU A 806 1.11 -10.01 22.66
N ALA A 807 1.52 -9.21 21.68
CA ALA A 807 2.49 -9.62 20.66
C ALA A 807 3.87 -9.91 21.28
N LEU A 808 4.33 -9.05 22.20
CA LEU A 808 5.58 -9.24 22.94
C LEU A 808 5.52 -10.50 23.82
N VAL A 809 4.45 -10.66 24.61
CA VAL A 809 4.24 -11.85 25.46
C VAL A 809 4.15 -13.13 24.64
N PHE A 810 3.49 -13.09 23.49
CA PHE A 810 3.38 -14.22 22.58
C PHE A 810 4.78 -14.65 22.07
N SER A 811 5.60 -13.69 21.64
CA SER A 811 6.98 -13.95 21.23
C SER A 811 7.84 -14.51 22.36
N ALA A 812 7.78 -13.90 23.55
CA ALA A 812 8.48 -14.36 24.75
C ALA A 812 8.18 -15.83 25.04
N ASN A 813 6.89 -16.20 25.02
CA ASN A 813 6.46 -17.54 25.39
C ASN A 813 6.84 -18.61 24.36
N LEU A 814 7.12 -18.24 23.11
CA LEU A 814 7.47 -19.16 22.05
C LEU A 814 8.97 -19.28 21.81
N ARG A 815 9.71 -18.15 21.90
CA ARG A 815 11.13 -18.08 21.54
C ARG A 815 12.06 -18.22 22.74
N LEU A 816 11.63 -17.89 23.97
CA LEU A 816 12.48 -18.10 25.14
C LEU A 816 12.52 -19.59 25.55
N PRO A 817 13.70 -20.11 25.93
CA PRO A 817 13.83 -21.47 26.45
C PRO A 817 12.90 -21.75 27.66
N PRO A 818 12.54 -23.03 27.91
CA PRO A 818 11.75 -23.41 29.07
C PRO A 818 12.48 -23.21 30.41
N THR A 819 13.79 -22.95 30.41
CA THR A 819 14.57 -22.62 31.61
C THR A 819 14.16 -21.29 32.23
N PHE A 820 13.57 -20.37 31.46
CA PHE A 820 13.09 -19.08 31.96
C PHE A 820 11.78 -19.25 32.73
N THR A 821 11.76 -18.78 33.97
CA THR A 821 10.55 -18.70 34.79
C THR A 821 9.55 -17.70 34.18
N LYS A 822 8.28 -17.82 34.58
CA LYS A 822 7.23 -16.92 34.09
C LYS A 822 7.51 -15.46 34.46
N GLU A 823 8.04 -15.20 35.66
CA GLU A 823 8.36 -13.85 36.14
C GLU A 823 9.50 -13.23 35.34
N GLU A 824 10.58 -13.98 35.10
CA GLU A 824 11.70 -13.53 34.25
C GLU A 824 11.25 -13.18 32.83
N ARG A 825 10.35 -13.99 32.24
CA ARG A 825 9.78 -13.70 30.91
C ARG A 825 9.00 -12.39 30.90
N MET A 826 8.19 -12.12 31.92
CA MET A 826 7.39 -10.90 32.00
C MET A 826 8.25 -9.68 32.29
N ASN A 827 9.31 -9.84 33.10
CA ASN A 827 10.29 -8.79 33.34
C ASN A 827 11.00 -8.40 32.04
N LEU A 828 11.42 -9.37 31.21
CA LEU A 828 12.02 -9.09 29.90
C LEU A 828 11.06 -8.34 28.97
N VAL A 829 9.78 -8.71 28.99
CA VAL A 829 8.75 -7.99 28.21
C VAL A 829 8.61 -6.56 28.71
N SER A 830 8.60 -6.34 30.03
CA SER A 830 8.53 -5.00 30.62
C SER A 830 9.76 -4.16 30.26
N GLU A 831 10.96 -4.72 30.42
CA GLU A 831 12.23 -4.07 30.06
C GLU A 831 12.27 -3.73 28.57
N THR A 832 11.81 -4.63 27.70
CA THR A 832 11.75 -4.35 26.25
C THR A 832 10.74 -3.26 25.91
N MET A 833 9.61 -3.19 26.63
CA MET A 833 8.65 -2.09 26.46
C MET A 833 9.23 -0.76 26.93
N GLU A 834 10.04 -0.75 27.98
CA GLU A 834 10.69 0.45 28.50
C GLU A 834 11.81 0.94 27.55
N LEU A 835 12.70 0.03 27.12
CA LEU A 835 13.78 0.31 26.17
C LEU A 835 13.29 0.90 24.83
N LEU A 836 12.07 0.55 24.42
CA LEU A 836 11.45 1.01 23.17
C LEU A 836 10.33 2.04 23.41
N GLU A 837 10.16 2.54 24.63
CA GLU A 837 9.14 3.54 25.01
C GLU A 837 7.70 3.15 24.59
N LEU A 838 7.36 1.86 24.71
CA LEU A 838 6.05 1.30 24.35
C LEU A 838 5.07 1.24 25.54
N SER A 839 5.53 1.51 26.76
CA SER A 839 4.75 1.32 28.00
C SER A 839 3.42 2.09 28.02
N THR A 840 3.39 3.32 27.50
CA THR A 840 2.19 4.17 27.48
C THR A 840 1.11 3.67 26.53
N ILE A 841 1.51 2.94 25.49
CA ILE A 841 0.63 2.43 24.41
C ILE A 841 0.49 0.91 24.43
N ALA A 842 0.94 0.24 25.49
CA ALA A 842 1.01 -1.23 25.56
C ALA A 842 -0.34 -1.94 25.31
N GLY A 843 -1.46 -1.28 25.65
CA GLY A 843 -2.83 -1.77 25.44
C GLY A 843 -3.42 -1.47 24.06
N GLU A 844 -2.77 -0.66 23.24
CA GLU A 844 -3.27 -0.28 21.91
C GLU A 844 -3.18 -1.44 20.92
N MET A 845 -4.13 -1.45 19.98
CA MET A 845 -4.21 -2.47 18.94
C MET A 845 -3.20 -2.18 17.85
N ILE A 846 -2.47 -3.19 17.38
CA ILE A 846 -1.43 -2.97 16.36
C ILE A 846 -2.02 -2.35 15.08
N GLY A 847 -3.26 -2.68 14.72
CA GLY A 847 -3.96 -2.09 13.56
C GLY A 847 -4.09 -0.55 13.60
N SER A 848 -4.18 0.06 14.78
CA SER A 848 -4.36 1.52 14.95
C SER A 848 -3.06 2.30 15.17
N LEU A 849 -1.92 1.62 15.28
CA LEU A 849 -0.63 2.25 15.54
C LEU A 849 -0.11 3.07 14.36
N SER A 850 0.70 4.10 14.67
CA SER A 850 1.50 4.83 13.68
C SER A 850 2.58 3.92 13.07
N VAL A 851 3.19 4.34 11.96
CA VAL A 851 4.27 3.57 11.32
C VAL A 851 5.47 3.44 12.27
N GLU A 852 5.84 4.52 12.94
CA GLU A 852 6.89 4.56 13.97
C GLU A 852 6.61 3.58 15.12
N GLN A 853 5.41 3.61 15.68
CA GLN A 853 5.02 2.69 16.76
C GLN A 853 5.07 1.23 16.28
N LYS A 854 4.61 0.94 15.06
CA LYS A 854 4.72 -0.40 14.47
C LYS A 854 6.17 -0.85 14.33
N LYS A 855 7.08 0.04 13.91
CA LYS A 855 8.52 -0.24 13.82
C LYS A 855 9.10 -0.63 15.19
N ARG A 856 8.79 0.16 16.23
CA ARG A 856 9.20 -0.15 17.61
C ARG A 856 8.64 -1.49 18.08
N VAL A 857 7.38 -1.80 17.77
CA VAL A 857 6.78 -3.11 18.08
C VAL A 857 7.47 -4.25 17.32
N THR A 858 7.81 -4.07 16.04
CA THR A 858 8.57 -5.08 15.26
C THR A 858 9.91 -5.37 15.93
N ILE A 859 10.67 -4.33 16.27
CA ILE A 859 11.96 -4.47 16.98
C ILE A 859 11.75 -5.15 18.34
N GLY A 860 10.75 -4.73 19.11
CA GLY A 860 10.46 -5.30 20.43
C GLY A 860 10.13 -6.78 20.38
N VAL A 861 9.30 -7.21 19.42
CA VAL A 861 8.93 -8.63 19.26
C VAL A 861 10.15 -9.50 18.97
N GLU A 862 11.14 -8.98 18.25
CA GLU A 862 12.41 -9.65 17.95
C GLU A 862 13.39 -9.62 19.14
N VAL A 863 13.48 -8.50 19.87
CA VAL A 863 14.38 -8.31 21.03
C VAL A 863 13.95 -9.14 22.24
N VAL A 864 12.64 -9.32 22.46
CA VAL A 864 12.11 -10.18 23.54
C VAL A 864 12.56 -11.64 23.42
N ALA A 865 13.03 -12.09 22.25
CA ALA A 865 13.62 -13.41 22.09
C ALA A 865 15.02 -13.55 22.74
N ASN A 866 15.54 -12.45 23.30
CA ASN A 866 16.89 -12.31 23.87
C ASN A 866 18.03 -12.68 22.90
N PRO A 867 18.06 -12.11 21.67
CA PRO A 867 19.10 -12.41 20.68
C PRO A 867 20.45 -11.79 21.05
N SER A 868 21.52 -12.42 20.59
CA SER A 868 22.90 -11.91 20.67
C SER A 868 23.27 -11.01 19.49
N ILE A 869 22.70 -11.30 18.31
CA ILE A 869 22.91 -10.57 17.07
C ILE A 869 21.56 -10.04 16.57
N LEU A 870 21.48 -8.76 16.24
CA LEU A 870 20.26 -8.13 15.71
C LEU A 870 20.52 -7.56 14.32
N PHE A 871 19.79 -8.07 13.33
CA PHE A 871 19.74 -7.54 11.97
C PHE A 871 18.51 -6.65 11.81
N LEU A 872 18.70 -5.43 11.34
CA LEU A 872 17.63 -4.47 11.09
C LEU A 872 17.66 -4.05 9.63
N ASP A 873 16.63 -4.42 8.86
CA ASP A 873 16.52 -4.04 7.46
C ASP A 873 15.73 -2.74 7.30
N GLU A 874 16.43 -1.62 7.08
CA GLU A 874 15.89 -0.27 6.94
C GLU A 874 14.87 0.13 8.04
N PRO A 875 15.27 0.16 9.33
CA PRO A 875 14.37 0.46 10.44
C PRO A 875 13.81 1.90 10.41
N THR A 876 14.44 2.80 9.65
CA THR A 876 14.01 4.19 9.48
C THR A 876 13.08 4.40 8.27
N SER A 877 12.79 3.35 7.50
CA SER A 877 11.98 3.47 6.28
C SER A 877 10.54 3.89 6.58
N GLY A 878 10.07 4.92 5.87
CA GLY A 878 8.71 5.46 6.02
C GLY A 878 8.49 6.30 7.28
N LEU A 879 9.55 6.68 8.00
CA LEU A 879 9.52 7.55 9.17
C LEU A 879 10.07 8.95 8.86
N ASP A 880 9.57 9.97 9.56
CA ASP A 880 10.30 11.24 9.71
C ASP A 880 11.58 11.02 10.54
N ALA A 881 12.61 11.83 10.33
CA ALA A 881 13.86 11.85 11.07
C ALA A 881 13.66 11.95 12.60
N ARG A 882 12.61 12.61 13.12
CA ARG A 882 12.35 12.57 14.58
C ARG A 882 11.90 11.17 15.00
N SER A 883 10.86 10.63 14.37
CA SER A 883 10.39 9.26 14.59
C SER A 883 11.50 8.22 14.39
N ALA A 884 12.32 8.40 13.37
CA ALA A 884 13.48 7.56 13.07
C ALA A 884 14.57 7.69 14.14
N LEU A 885 14.83 8.90 14.64
CA LEU A 885 15.78 9.12 15.73
C LEU A 885 15.34 8.39 17.00
N ILE A 886 14.07 8.47 17.39
CA ILE A 886 13.52 7.74 18.55
C ILE A 886 13.71 6.23 18.38
N VAL A 887 13.38 5.69 17.19
CA VAL A 887 13.59 4.27 16.89
C VAL A 887 15.07 3.90 16.99
N MET A 888 15.96 4.71 16.39
CA MET A 888 17.38 4.43 16.36
C MET A 888 18.07 4.62 17.72
N GLN A 889 17.59 5.53 18.57
CA GLN A 889 18.00 5.64 19.97
C GLN A 889 17.62 4.38 20.75
N GLY A 890 16.41 3.86 20.56
CA GLY A 890 16.01 2.58 21.12
C GLY A 890 16.92 1.42 20.66
N VAL A 891 17.26 1.39 19.38
CA VAL A 891 18.22 0.40 18.83
C VAL A 891 19.62 0.57 19.41
N GLN A 892 20.11 1.80 19.55
CA GLN A 892 21.41 2.08 20.15
C GLN A 892 21.43 1.63 21.62
N SER A 893 20.38 1.92 22.38
CA SER A 893 20.21 1.41 23.75
C SER A 893 20.27 -0.11 23.80
N ILE A 894 19.64 -0.81 22.84
CA ILE A 894 19.76 -2.27 22.70
C ILE A 894 21.20 -2.69 22.38
N ALA A 895 21.91 -2.00 21.48
CA ALA A 895 23.32 -2.32 21.19
C ALA A 895 24.19 -2.18 22.45
N ARG A 896 24.03 -1.08 23.21
CA ARG A 896 24.81 -0.78 24.42
C ARG A 896 24.62 -1.78 25.56
N THR A 897 23.56 -2.59 25.53
CA THR A 897 23.47 -3.75 26.45
C THR A 897 24.51 -4.85 26.18
N GLY A 898 25.29 -4.74 25.10
CA GLY A 898 26.35 -5.68 24.69
C GLY A 898 25.97 -6.58 23.50
N ARG A 899 24.91 -6.24 22.76
CA ARG A 899 24.45 -6.98 21.57
C ARG A 899 25.15 -6.47 20.31
N THR A 900 25.32 -7.35 19.33
CA THR A 900 25.88 -6.99 18.02
C THR A 900 24.76 -6.55 17.10
N VAL A 901 24.75 -5.30 16.64
CA VAL A 901 23.68 -4.76 15.81
C VAL A 901 24.20 -4.41 14.42
N LEU A 902 23.60 -4.99 13.39
CA LEU A 902 23.86 -4.65 11.99
C LEU A 902 22.58 -4.11 11.37
N CYS A 903 22.65 -2.89 10.84
CA CYS A 903 21.48 -2.17 10.35
C CYS A 903 21.73 -1.68 8.92
N THR A 904 20.86 -2.02 7.96
CA THR A 904 20.84 -1.32 6.67
C THR A 904 20.13 0.00 6.87
N ILE A 905 20.71 1.09 6.39
CA ILE A 905 20.06 2.40 6.46
C ILE A 905 20.20 3.16 5.15
N HIS A 906 19.09 3.78 4.74
CA HIS A 906 19.04 4.54 3.51
C HIS A 906 19.15 6.03 3.81
N GLN A 907 20.38 6.56 3.75
CA GLN A 907 20.70 7.98 3.84
C GLN A 907 20.12 8.70 5.08
N PRO A 908 20.66 8.41 6.28
CA PRO A 908 20.21 9.02 7.53
C PRO A 908 20.53 10.52 7.64
N SER A 909 19.83 11.22 8.53
CA SER A 909 20.27 12.54 9.01
C SER A 909 21.59 12.43 9.76
N ILE A 910 22.30 13.55 9.91
CA ILE A 910 23.59 13.62 10.62
C ILE A 910 23.45 13.01 12.02
N SER A 911 22.42 13.42 12.76
CA SER A 911 22.17 12.95 14.12
C SER A 911 21.92 11.44 14.22
N ILE A 912 21.33 10.82 13.20
CA ILE A 912 21.14 9.36 13.15
C ILE A 912 22.42 8.65 12.71
N PHE A 913 23.14 9.22 11.74
CA PHE A 913 24.39 8.66 11.24
C PHE A 913 25.45 8.57 12.34
N GLU A 914 25.52 9.58 13.20
CA GLU A 914 26.45 9.64 14.34
C GLU A 914 26.05 8.70 15.50
N LEU A 915 24.88 8.07 15.47
CA LEU A 915 24.55 7.01 16.45
C LEU A 915 25.30 5.70 16.18
N PHE A 916 25.80 5.50 14.95
CA PHE A 916 26.53 4.30 14.56
C PHE A 916 27.98 4.35 15.03
N ASP A 917 28.50 3.21 15.49
CA ASP A 917 29.90 3.09 15.88
C ASP A 917 30.82 2.76 14.69
N GLY A 918 30.27 2.22 13.60
CA GLY A 918 31.04 1.82 12.42
C GLY A 918 30.18 1.72 11.16
N LEU A 919 30.85 1.62 10.01
CA LEU A 919 30.23 1.65 8.69
C LEU A 919 30.83 0.58 7.78
N LEU A 920 29.97 -0.19 7.11
CA LEU A 920 30.28 -1.00 5.94
C LEU A 920 29.60 -0.40 4.71
N LEU A 921 30.38 0.18 3.81
CA LEU A 921 29.91 0.84 2.60
C LEU A 921 30.15 -0.05 1.38
N LEU A 922 29.06 -0.39 0.68
CA LEU A 922 29.09 -1.18 -0.55
C LEU A 922 28.93 -0.31 -1.79
N GLN A 923 29.74 -0.60 -2.81
CA GLN A 923 29.62 -0.03 -4.14
C GLN A 923 28.84 -0.97 -5.08
N ARG A 924 28.29 -0.40 -6.15
CA ARG A 924 27.56 -1.15 -7.19
C ARG A 924 28.41 -2.30 -7.71
N GLY A 925 27.81 -3.48 -7.79
CA GLY A 925 28.50 -4.71 -8.16
C GLY A 925 28.80 -5.63 -6.99
N GLY A 926 28.62 -5.18 -5.74
CA GLY A 926 28.80 -6.02 -4.55
C GLY A 926 30.21 -5.99 -3.98
N TYR A 927 30.93 -4.88 -4.17
CA TYR A 927 32.28 -4.65 -3.65
C TYR A 927 32.26 -3.72 -2.44
N THR A 928 33.23 -3.87 -1.54
CA THR A 928 33.43 -2.96 -0.40
C THR A 928 34.17 -1.71 -0.85
N ALA A 929 33.62 -0.53 -0.56
CA ALA A 929 34.26 0.77 -0.79
C ALA A 929 34.82 1.39 0.49
N TYR A 930 34.28 1.03 1.66
CA TYR A 930 34.79 1.43 2.96
C TYR A 930 34.32 0.44 4.02
N PHE A 931 35.19 0.11 4.98
CA PHE A 931 34.81 -0.55 6.21
C PHE A 931 35.70 -0.04 7.33
N GLY A 932 35.10 0.42 8.43
CA GLY A 932 35.84 1.02 9.54
C GLY A 932 34.94 1.81 10.46
N ASP A 933 35.56 2.43 11.46
CA ASP A 933 34.87 3.28 12.44
C ASP A 933 34.46 4.61 11.82
N LEU A 934 33.41 5.22 12.35
CA LEU A 934 33.01 6.57 11.94
C LEU A 934 33.84 7.63 12.66
N GLY A 935 34.25 7.36 13.90
CA GLY A 935 34.83 8.35 14.80
C GLY A 935 33.80 9.36 15.31
N VAL A 936 34.19 10.15 16.31
CA VAL A 936 33.37 11.29 16.76
C VAL A 936 33.16 12.20 15.54
N ASP A 937 31.94 12.67 15.34
CA ASP A 937 31.62 13.61 14.27
C ASP A 937 31.90 13.10 12.84
N SER A 938 32.00 11.77 12.65
CA SER A 938 32.32 11.10 11.37
C SER A 938 33.71 11.43 10.79
N VAL A 939 34.65 11.93 11.62
CA VAL A 939 35.94 12.45 11.15
C VAL A 939 36.82 11.39 10.48
N GLU A 940 36.90 10.17 11.04
CA GLU A 940 37.78 9.11 10.50
C GLU A 940 37.39 8.71 9.07
N MET A 941 36.08 8.61 8.80
CA MET A 941 35.56 8.32 7.47
C MET A 941 35.86 9.46 6.50
N LEU A 942 35.69 10.72 6.93
CA LEU A 942 35.95 11.89 6.10
C LEU A 942 37.43 12.02 5.74
N GLU A 943 38.34 11.79 6.69
CA GLU A 943 39.78 11.78 6.48
C GLU A 943 40.19 10.69 5.47
N TYR A 944 39.58 9.50 5.56
CA TYR A 944 39.82 8.43 4.59
C TYR A 944 39.46 8.88 3.15
N PHE A 945 38.26 9.40 2.91
CA PHE A 945 37.87 9.85 1.57
C PHE A 945 38.68 11.05 1.09
N ALA A 946 39.04 11.97 1.99
CA ALA A 946 39.90 13.12 1.67
C ALA A 946 41.33 12.68 1.29
N SER A 947 41.83 11.57 1.85
CA SER A 947 43.15 11.02 1.52
C SER A 947 43.24 10.46 0.09
N ILE A 948 42.11 10.13 -0.54
CA ILE A 948 42.06 9.54 -1.89
C ILE A 948 42.17 10.66 -2.95
N PRO A 949 43.20 10.66 -3.81
CA PRO A 949 43.39 11.70 -4.82
C PRO A 949 42.22 11.77 -5.82
N GLY A 950 41.72 12.99 -6.05
CA GLY A 950 40.62 13.27 -6.99
C GLY A 950 39.21 13.20 -6.37
N THR A 951 39.10 12.86 -5.09
CA THR A 951 37.83 12.95 -4.34
C THR A 951 37.55 14.41 -3.98
N MET A 952 36.33 14.88 -4.22
CA MET A 952 35.93 16.24 -3.85
C MET A 952 35.78 16.33 -2.33
N GLU A 953 36.29 17.36 -1.67
CA GLU A 953 36.10 17.54 -0.23
C GLU A 953 34.63 17.84 0.14
N ILE A 954 34.25 17.48 1.37
CA ILE A 954 32.91 17.75 1.90
C ILE A 954 32.67 19.26 2.05
N ARG A 955 31.49 19.72 1.65
CA ARG A 955 31.09 21.14 1.82
C ARG A 955 30.74 21.42 3.29
N GLN A 956 30.86 22.69 3.71
CA GLN A 956 30.39 23.09 5.05
C GLN A 956 28.89 22.81 5.21
N GLN A 957 28.49 22.33 6.39
CA GLN A 957 27.10 21.97 6.74
C GLN A 957 26.50 20.84 5.90
N TYR A 958 27.33 20.05 5.22
CA TYR A 958 26.87 18.98 4.37
C TYR A 958 26.82 17.65 5.13
N ASN A 959 25.76 16.88 4.93
CA ASN A 959 25.58 15.61 5.62
C ASN A 959 26.65 14.57 5.17
N PRO A 960 27.49 14.03 6.08
CA PRO A 960 28.54 13.07 5.75
C PRO A 960 28.01 11.79 5.07
N ALA A 961 26.83 11.32 5.47
CA ALA A 961 26.21 10.13 4.90
C ALA A 961 25.77 10.35 3.45
N THR A 962 25.31 11.55 3.12
CA THR A 962 24.99 11.95 1.74
C THR A 962 26.26 12.08 0.92
N TYR A 963 27.27 12.76 1.46
CA TYR A 963 28.57 12.95 0.82
C TYR A 963 29.19 11.63 0.38
N MET A 964 29.32 10.64 1.29
CA MET A 964 29.95 9.36 0.94
C MET A 964 29.16 8.61 -0.14
N LEU A 965 27.83 8.70 -0.16
CA LEU A 965 26.99 8.06 -1.16
C LEU A 965 27.17 8.72 -2.53
N GLU A 966 27.27 10.05 -2.59
CA GLU A 966 27.58 10.78 -3.82
C GLU A 966 28.97 10.44 -4.34
N VAL A 967 29.96 10.39 -3.44
CA VAL A 967 31.36 10.07 -3.75
C VAL A 967 31.47 8.71 -4.44
N ILE A 968 30.76 7.67 -3.96
CA ILE A 968 30.75 6.34 -4.59
C ILE A 968 29.82 6.21 -5.81
N GLY A 969 29.17 7.31 -6.24
CA GLY A 969 28.34 7.36 -7.43
C GLY A 969 26.90 6.86 -7.25
N ALA A 970 26.29 7.07 -6.08
CA ALA A 970 24.84 6.88 -5.93
C ALA A 970 24.07 7.98 -6.71
N GLY A 971 23.41 7.60 -7.82
CA GLY A 971 22.60 8.49 -8.66
C GLY A 971 22.61 8.10 -10.15
N ILE A 972 21.74 8.69 -10.98
CA ILE A 972 21.69 8.40 -12.42
C ILE A 972 22.74 9.24 -13.17
N GLY A 973 23.67 8.59 -13.89
CA GLY A 973 24.43 9.20 -14.98
C GLY A 973 25.70 9.99 -14.62
N ARG A 974 26.37 9.68 -13.50
CA ARG A 974 27.72 10.20 -13.19
C ARG A 974 28.77 9.09 -13.43
N ASP A 975 29.77 9.35 -14.26
CA ASP A 975 30.97 8.49 -14.35
C ASP A 975 31.83 8.74 -13.11
N VAL A 976 31.97 7.73 -12.26
CA VAL A 976 32.64 7.83 -10.97
C VAL A 976 33.79 6.84 -10.88
N LYS A 977 34.87 7.26 -10.21
CA LYS A 977 36.05 6.45 -9.87
C LYS A 977 35.63 5.18 -9.11
N ASP A 978 36.34 4.07 -9.31
CA ASP A 978 36.05 2.82 -8.60
C ASP A 978 36.73 2.80 -7.22
N TYR A 979 35.98 3.18 -6.18
CA TYR A 979 36.47 3.24 -4.80
C TYR A 979 36.71 1.85 -4.21
N SER A 980 36.16 0.78 -4.80
CA SER A 980 36.46 -0.58 -4.33
C SER A 980 37.91 -0.99 -4.57
N VAL A 981 38.52 -0.52 -5.67
CA VAL A 981 39.94 -0.75 -5.97
C VAL A 981 40.82 0.05 -5.02
N GLU A 982 40.46 1.31 -4.75
CA GLU A 982 41.17 2.15 -3.79
C GLU A 982 41.11 1.58 -2.37
N TYR A 983 39.95 1.07 -1.95
CA TYR A 983 39.82 0.39 -0.65
C TYR A 983 40.69 -0.86 -0.59
N THR A 984 40.66 -1.72 -1.62
CA THR A 984 41.45 -2.96 -1.66
C THR A 984 42.95 -2.69 -1.54
N ASN A 985 43.44 -1.58 -2.12
CA ASN A 985 44.85 -1.18 -2.05
C ASN A 985 45.20 -0.36 -0.80
N SER A 986 44.21 0.02 0.02
CA SER A 986 44.41 0.89 1.17
C SER A 986 45.01 0.16 2.39
N PRO A 987 45.79 0.86 3.25
CA PRO A 987 46.26 0.29 4.52
C PRO A 987 45.09 -0.08 5.45
N LEU A 988 43.95 0.64 5.33
CA LEU A 988 42.74 0.38 6.09
C LEU A 988 42.15 -1.01 5.77
N CYS A 989 42.15 -1.44 4.50
CA CYS A 989 41.69 -2.79 4.15
C CYS A 989 42.60 -3.88 4.73
N ALA A 990 43.92 -3.69 4.67
CA ALA A 990 44.88 -4.62 5.26
C ALA A 990 44.67 -4.79 6.78
N ALA A 991 44.56 -3.66 7.50
CA ALA A 991 44.30 -3.66 8.95
C ALA A 991 42.96 -4.33 9.31
N ASN A 992 41.88 -4.00 8.59
CA ASN A 992 40.57 -4.63 8.80
C ASN A 992 40.58 -6.13 8.52
N ARG A 993 41.28 -6.56 7.47
CA ARG A 993 41.42 -7.99 7.14
C ARG A 993 42.18 -8.72 8.23
N GLU A 994 43.28 -8.17 8.72
CA GLU A 994 44.04 -8.74 9.83
C GLU A 994 43.19 -8.85 11.10
N ARG A 995 42.50 -7.77 11.49
CA ARG A 995 41.58 -7.77 12.63
C ARG A 995 40.46 -8.80 12.48
N THR A 996 39.86 -8.90 11.30
CA THR A 996 38.82 -9.91 11.01
C THR A 996 39.37 -11.33 11.15
N LEU A 997 40.58 -11.60 10.64
CA LEU A 997 41.21 -12.92 10.75
C LEU A 997 41.57 -13.27 12.20
N GLN A 998 41.95 -12.30 13.02
CA GLN A 998 42.15 -12.49 14.47
C GLN A 998 40.83 -12.87 15.16
N LEU A 999 39.73 -12.16 14.87
CA LEU A 999 38.41 -12.42 15.46
C LEU A 999 37.76 -13.72 14.96
N CYS A 1000 38.15 -14.20 13.78
CA CYS A 1000 37.78 -15.51 13.26
C CYS A 1000 38.40 -16.67 14.05
N GLN A 1001 39.49 -16.44 14.78
CA GLN A 1001 40.08 -17.48 15.64
C GLN A 1001 39.27 -17.60 16.94
N ALA A 1002 39.18 -18.81 17.46
CA ALA A 1002 38.49 -19.03 18.73
C ALA A 1002 39.28 -18.39 19.89
N SER A 1003 38.63 -17.46 20.58
CA SER A 1003 39.14 -16.80 21.79
C SER A 1003 38.45 -17.38 23.03
N ASP A 1004 39.15 -17.43 24.16
CA ASP A 1004 38.58 -17.78 25.47
C ASP A 1004 37.65 -16.68 26.02
N GLU A 1005 37.67 -15.49 25.41
CA GLU A 1005 36.81 -14.35 25.76
C GLU A 1005 35.33 -14.56 25.38
N PHE A 1006 35.06 -15.40 24.37
CA PHE A 1006 33.70 -15.63 23.87
C PHE A 1006 33.25 -17.07 24.08
N VAL A 1007 32.01 -17.24 24.55
CA VAL A 1007 31.38 -18.56 24.68
C VAL A 1007 31.04 -19.08 23.28
N ARG A 1008 31.51 -20.30 22.97
CA ARG A 1008 31.19 -21.00 21.73
C ARG A 1008 29.76 -21.52 21.77
N HIS A 1009 28.95 -21.16 20.78
CA HIS A 1009 27.53 -21.54 20.73
C HIS A 1009 27.31 -23.04 20.56
N SER A 1010 28.30 -23.78 20.04
CA SER A 1010 28.30 -25.25 20.03
C SER A 1010 28.13 -25.86 21.44
N THR A 1011 28.62 -25.19 22.48
CA THR A 1011 28.57 -25.69 23.87
C THR A 1011 27.20 -25.51 24.55
N LEU A 1012 26.34 -24.62 24.03
CA LEU A 1012 25.05 -24.26 24.63
C LEU A 1012 23.90 -25.23 24.28
N ASN A 1013 24.17 -26.29 23.51
CA ASN A 1013 23.21 -27.35 23.13
C ASN A 1013 21.83 -26.81 22.70
N HIS A 1014 21.82 -25.81 21.82
CA HIS A 1014 20.58 -25.25 21.32
C HIS A 1014 19.81 -26.26 20.45
N ARG A 1015 18.49 -26.32 20.66
CA ARG A 1015 17.55 -26.93 19.71
C ARG A 1015 17.01 -25.85 18.78
N PRO A 1016 16.74 -26.17 17.50
CA PRO A 1016 16.15 -25.24 16.55
C PRO A 1016 14.81 -24.66 17.03
N ILE A 1017 14.03 -25.48 17.76
CA ILE A 1017 12.75 -25.10 18.33
C ILE A 1017 12.91 -24.94 19.85
N ALA A 1018 12.58 -23.74 20.35
CA ALA A 1018 12.77 -23.37 21.75
C ALA A 1018 11.86 -24.12 22.74
N THR A 1019 10.59 -24.31 22.35
CA THR A 1019 9.52 -24.82 23.23
C THR A 1019 8.84 -26.04 22.64
N GLY A 1020 8.32 -26.93 23.50
CA GLY A 1020 7.64 -28.14 23.08
C GLY A 1020 6.29 -27.88 22.38
N PHE A 1021 5.82 -28.88 21.62
CA PHE A 1021 4.59 -28.83 20.84
C PHE A 1021 3.37 -28.29 21.62
N TRP A 1022 3.15 -28.77 22.85
CA TRP A 1022 2.00 -28.37 23.65
C TRP A 1022 1.99 -26.90 24.06
N ASN A 1023 3.16 -26.33 24.36
CA ASN A 1023 3.26 -24.89 24.66
C ASN A 1023 2.97 -24.07 23.40
N GLN A 1024 3.53 -24.46 22.25
CA GLN A 1024 3.25 -23.79 20.98
C GLN A 1024 1.77 -23.83 20.63
N PHE A 1025 1.17 -25.02 20.71
CA PHE A 1025 -0.25 -25.22 20.48
C PHE A 1025 -1.10 -24.34 21.41
N SER A 1026 -0.78 -24.29 22.71
CA SER A 1026 -1.51 -23.47 23.68
C SER A 1026 -1.42 -21.97 23.38
N GLN A 1027 -0.23 -21.45 23.08
CA GLN A 1027 -0.05 -20.02 22.77
C GLN A 1027 -0.72 -19.65 21.44
N LEU A 1028 -0.60 -20.50 20.42
CA LEU A 1028 -1.26 -20.31 19.13
C LEU A 1028 -2.79 -20.36 19.27
N ALA A 1029 -3.32 -21.31 20.05
CA ALA A 1029 -4.75 -21.41 20.33
C ALA A 1029 -5.28 -20.17 21.07
N LYS A 1030 -4.53 -19.67 22.07
CA LYS A 1030 -4.87 -18.45 22.80
C LYS A 1030 -4.87 -17.22 21.89
N LYS A 1031 -3.82 -17.05 21.07
CA LYS A 1031 -3.73 -15.99 20.06
C LYS A 1031 -4.92 -16.08 19.10
N GLN A 1032 -5.18 -17.25 18.54
CA GLN A 1032 -6.27 -17.45 17.59
C GLN A 1032 -7.64 -17.17 18.22
N GLN A 1033 -7.86 -17.55 19.48
CA GLN A 1033 -9.09 -17.24 20.21
C GLN A 1033 -9.29 -15.72 20.37
N LEU A 1034 -8.24 -14.98 20.73
CA LEU A 1034 -8.30 -13.52 20.86
C LEU A 1034 -8.56 -12.84 19.51
N THR A 1035 -7.78 -13.17 18.49
CA THR A 1035 -7.94 -12.65 17.12
C THR A 1035 -9.33 -12.97 16.57
N TYR A 1036 -9.84 -14.18 16.82
CA TYR A 1036 -11.19 -14.58 16.43
C TYR A 1036 -12.23 -13.63 17.02
N TRP A 1037 -12.27 -13.43 18.35
CA TRP A 1037 -13.28 -12.58 19.00
C TRP A 1037 -13.13 -11.08 18.72
N ARG A 1038 -11.91 -10.63 18.38
CA ARG A 1038 -11.60 -9.26 17.98
C ARG A 1038 -11.76 -8.98 16.49
N ASN A 1039 -12.26 -9.94 15.73
CA ASN A 1039 -12.79 -9.71 14.39
C ASN A 1039 -14.32 -9.62 14.46
N PRO A 1040 -14.88 -8.45 14.82
CA PRO A 1040 -16.32 -8.31 15.01
C PRO A 1040 -17.07 -8.50 13.70
N GLN A 1041 -16.51 -8.06 12.56
CA GLN A 1041 -17.17 -8.20 11.26
C GLN A 1041 -17.40 -9.66 10.92
N TYR A 1042 -16.39 -10.51 11.14
CA TYR A 1042 -16.47 -11.95 10.89
C TYR A 1042 -17.49 -12.65 11.81
N ASN A 1043 -17.42 -12.43 13.12
CA ASN A 1043 -18.29 -13.12 14.08
C ASN A 1043 -19.72 -12.60 14.10
N PHE A 1044 -19.89 -11.28 14.06
CA PHE A 1044 -21.21 -10.65 14.06
C PHE A 1044 -22.03 -11.14 12.88
N MET A 1045 -21.41 -11.18 11.70
CA MET A 1045 -22.10 -11.60 10.50
C MET A 1045 -22.59 -13.04 10.63
N ARG A 1046 -21.77 -13.98 11.10
CA ARG A 1046 -22.20 -15.38 11.34
C ARG A 1046 -23.30 -15.49 12.40
N MET A 1047 -23.16 -14.78 13.53
CA MET A 1047 -24.16 -14.78 14.62
C MET A 1047 -25.51 -14.20 14.18
N PHE A 1048 -25.51 -13.20 13.30
CA PHE A 1048 -26.71 -12.58 12.75
C PHE A 1048 -27.36 -13.42 11.64
N LEU A 1049 -26.54 -14.07 10.81
CA LEU A 1049 -26.98 -14.86 9.67
C LEU A 1049 -27.71 -16.15 10.06
N PHE A 1050 -27.24 -16.88 11.08
CA PHE A 1050 -27.82 -18.18 11.41
C PHE A 1050 -29.27 -18.11 11.90
N PRO A 1051 -29.67 -17.16 12.77
CA PRO A 1051 -31.07 -16.96 13.14
C PRO A 1051 -31.95 -16.63 11.92
N ILE A 1052 -31.46 -15.79 11.00
CA ILE A 1052 -32.18 -15.46 9.77
C ILE A 1052 -32.42 -16.71 8.93
N CYS A 1053 -31.37 -17.52 8.72
CA CYS A 1053 -31.50 -18.79 8.01
C CYS A 1053 -32.50 -19.71 8.71
N ALA A 1054 -32.43 -19.83 10.04
CA ALA A 1054 -33.36 -20.66 10.82
C ALA A 1054 -34.82 -20.20 10.68
N VAL A 1055 -35.10 -18.89 10.70
CA VAL A 1055 -36.45 -18.34 10.47
C VAL A 1055 -36.94 -18.64 9.06
N ILE A 1056 -36.08 -18.52 8.04
CA ILE A 1056 -36.44 -18.82 6.66
C ILE A 1056 -36.78 -20.31 6.49
N PHE A 1057 -35.90 -21.20 6.97
CA PHE A 1057 -36.16 -22.64 6.93
C PHE A 1057 -37.42 -23.01 7.73
N GLY A 1058 -37.56 -22.45 8.94
CA GLY A 1058 -38.72 -22.70 9.80
C GLY A 1058 -40.05 -22.25 9.17
N THR A 1059 -40.08 -21.09 8.52
CA THR A 1059 -41.29 -20.59 7.85
C THR A 1059 -41.58 -21.33 6.55
N THR A 1060 -40.56 -21.65 5.75
CA THR A 1060 -40.74 -22.33 4.45
C THR A 1060 -41.32 -23.73 4.61
N PHE A 1061 -40.94 -24.45 5.67
CA PHE A 1061 -41.39 -25.82 5.94
C PHE A 1061 -42.41 -25.92 7.07
N TYR A 1062 -43.01 -24.79 7.47
CA TYR A 1062 -43.95 -24.74 8.58
C TYR A 1062 -45.15 -25.67 8.34
N GLN A 1063 -45.39 -26.61 9.26
CA GLN A 1063 -46.48 -27.60 9.22
C GLN A 1063 -46.53 -28.49 7.96
N LEU A 1064 -45.39 -28.77 7.31
CA LEU A 1064 -45.36 -29.66 6.16
C LEU A 1064 -45.69 -31.12 6.55
N SER A 1065 -46.84 -31.64 6.14
CA SER A 1065 -47.29 -33.00 6.48
C SER A 1065 -46.50 -34.13 5.77
N ALA A 1066 -46.28 -35.26 6.44
CA ALA A 1066 -45.49 -36.39 5.92
C ALA A 1066 -46.31 -37.42 5.09
N LEU A 1067 -47.42 -37.00 4.48
CA LEU A 1067 -48.41 -37.92 3.87
C LEU A 1067 -48.08 -38.36 2.43
N THR A 1068 -47.07 -37.77 1.79
CA THR A 1068 -46.78 -38.02 0.37
C THR A 1068 -45.28 -38.10 0.14
N VAL A 1069 -44.84 -38.95 -0.79
CA VAL A 1069 -43.41 -39.11 -1.15
C VAL A 1069 -42.76 -37.77 -1.56
N LYS A 1070 -43.50 -36.90 -2.27
CA LYS A 1070 -43.04 -35.53 -2.59
C LYS A 1070 -42.67 -34.74 -1.33
N LYS A 1071 -43.53 -34.77 -0.31
CA LYS A 1071 -43.33 -34.04 0.96
C LYS A 1071 -42.24 -34.65 1.84
N ILE A 1072 -42.11 -35.98 1.85
CA ILE A 1072 -41.02 -36.68 2.55
C ILE A 1072 -39.66 -36.30 1.93
N ASN A 1073 -39.57 -36.28 0.60
CA ASN A 1073 -38.36 -35.82 -0.11
C ASN A 1073 -38.01 -34.37 0.24
N SER A 1074 -39.00 -33.49 0.39
CA SER A 1074 -38.78 -32.10 0.84
C SER A 1074 -38.26 -32.02 2.28
N HIS A 1075 -38.70 -32.89 3.19
CA HIS A 1075 -38.13 -32.99 4.56
C HIS A 1075 -36.66 -33.42 4.56
N ILE A 1076 -36.30 -34.42 3.74
CA ILE A 1076 -34.89 -34.84 3.59
C ILE A 1076 -34.07 -33.70 2.97
N GLY A 1077 -34.65 -33.00 1.99
CA GLY A 1077 -34.08 -31.79 1.39
C GLY A 1077 -33.79 -30.71 2.44
N LEU A 1078 -34.73 -30.43 3.35
CA LEU A 1078 -34.52 -29.47 4.44
C LEU A 1078 -33.29 -29.84 5.29
N ILE A 1079 -33.17 -31.10 5.73
CA ILE A 1079 -32.06 -31.56 6.57
C ILE A 1079 -30.73 -31.38 5.85
N TYR A 1080 -30.61 -31.91 4.63
CA TYR A 1080 -29.38 -31.80 3.82
C TYR A 1080 -28.96 -30.36 3.61
N ASN A 1081 -29.90 -29.50 3.22
CA ASN A 1081 -29.62 -28.11 2.90
C ASN A 1081 -29.28 -27.29 4.15
N SER A 1082 -29.95 -27.53 5.28
CA SER A 1082 -29.61 -26.85 6.52
C SER A 1082 -28.15 -27.11 6.94
N MET A 1083 -27.64 -28.34 6.72
CA MET A 1083 -26.24 -28.69 6.98
C MET A 1083 -25.29 -28.08 5.94
N ASP A 1084 -25.64 -28.17 4.65
CA ASP A 1084 -24.80 -27.65 3.56
C ASP A 1084 -24.63 -26.13 3.67
N PHE A 1085 -25.71 -25.35 3.82
CA PHE A 1085 -25.63 -23.90 3.87
C PHE A 1085 -24.77 -23.40 5.04
N ILE A 1086 -24.94 -23.98 6.23
CA ILE A 1086 -24.15 -23.60 7.40
C ILE A 1086 -22.67 -23.94 7.18
N GLY A 1087 -22.37 -25.14 6.66
CA GLY A 1087 -21.00 -25.57 6.35
C GLY A 1087 -20.33 -24.65 5.33
N VAL A 1088 -21.05 -24.30 4.28
CA VAL A 1088 -20.62 -23.40 3.21
C VAL A 1088 -20.33 -21.99 3.71
N ILE A 1089 -21.26 -21.40 4.48
CA ILE A 1089 -21.10 -20.04 5.05
C ILE A 1089 -19.84 -19.99 5.92
N ASN A 1090 -19.62 -21.02 6.74
CA ASN A 1090 -18.44 -21.11 7.59
C ASN A 1090 -17.15 -21.27 6.78
N LEU A 1091 -17.12 -22.19 5.80
CA LEU A 1091 -15.93 -22.42 4.98
C LEU A 1091 -15.47 -21.15 4.26
N MET A 1092 -16.40 -20.41 3.66
CA MET A 1092 -16.08 -19.23 2.86
C MET A 1092 -15.58 -18.06 3.73
N THR A 1093 -16.25 -17.80 4.85
CA THR A 1093 -15.87 -16.70 5.74
C THR A 1093 -14.54 -16.96 6.45
N VAL A 1094 -14.22 -18.22 6.78
CA VAL A 1094 -12.94 -18.58 7.42
C VAL A 1094 -11.76 -18.35 6.47
N LEU A 1095 -11.90 -18.71 5.19
CA LEU A 1095 -10.80 -18.69 4.22
C LEU A 1095 -10.17 -17.29 4.10
N GLU A 1096 -10.99 -16.23 4.10
CA GLU A 1096 -10.52 -14.84 4.05
C GLU A 1096 -9.67 -14.47 5.27
N VAL A 1097 -10.16 -14.78 6.47
CA VAL A 1097 -9.44 -14.52 7.73
C VAL A 1097 -8.12 -15.28 7.77
N THR A 1098 -8.11 -16.54 7.31
CA THR A 1098 -6.89 -17.34 7.21
C THR A 1098 -5.91 -16.77 6.17
N CYS A 1099 -6.39 -16.24 5.05
CA CYS A 1099 -5.53 -15.60 4.05
C CYS A 1099 -4.90 -14.30 4.56
N ALA A 1100 -5.63 -13.50 5.35
CA ALA A 1100 -5.11 -12.28 5.97
C ALA A 1100 -3.99 -12.58 6.98
N GLU A 1101 -4.16 -13.62 7.81
CA GLU A 1101 -3.15 -14.06 8.78
C GLU A 1101 -1.98 -14.83 8.15
N ARG A 1102 -2.05 -15.18 6.86
CA ARG A 1102 -1.01 -16.00 6.20
C ARG A 1102 0.35 -15.30 6.17
N ALA A 1103 0.38 -13.99 5.92
CA ALA A 1103 1.63 -13.22 5.93
C ALA A 1103 2.24 -13.18 7.33
N VAL A 1104 1.40 -12.99 8.36
CA VAL A 1104 1.81 -13.02 9.78
C VAL A 1104 2.36 -14.40 10.15
N PHE A 1105 1.70 -15.48 9.71
CA PHE A 1105 2.16 -16.85 9.94
C PHE A 1105 3.53 -17.12 9.33
N TYR A 1106 3.80 -16.68 8.09
CA TYR A 1106 5.11 -16.89 7.48
C TYR A 1106 6.21 -16.13 8.20
N ARG A 1107 5.92 -14.92 8.69
CA ARG A 1107 6.85 -14.14 9.50
C ARG A 1107 7.15 -14.81 10.85
N GLU A 1108 6.13 -15.30 11.55
CA GLU A 1108 6.29 -15.97 12.86
C GLU A 1108 6.92 -17.35 12.78
N ARG A 1109 6.89 -17.99 11.60
CA ARG A 1109 7.50 -19.29 11.35
C ARG A 1109 9.01 -19.19 11.03
N MET A 1110 9.43 -18.11 10.38
CA MET A 1110 10.84 -17.84 10.07
C MET A 1110 11.61 -17.55 11.36
#